data_AF-A0A960K0T0-F1
#
_entry.id   AF-A0A960K0T0-F1
#
_cell.length_a   1.000
_cell.length_b   1.000
_cell.length_c   1.000
_cell.angle_alpha   90.00
_cell.angle_beta   90.00
_cell.angle_gamma   90.00
#
_symmetry.space_group_name_H-M   'P 1'
#
loop_
_entity.id
_entity.type
_entity.pdbx_description
1 polymer ?
#
loop_
_entity_poly.entity_id
_entity_poly.type
_entity_poly.pdbx_seq_one_letter_code
_entity_poly.pdbx_strand_id
1 'polypeptide(L)'
;MTTLTRTASSLLRPGSDSGSRSSFFQPEEPLSDPAAAAAPINGIRSQLAAPAADPKTPEESTIRLPDGTELFYRSWLPRGRADRALFLFHRGHEHSGRLADVVRALDLENTAVFAWDARGHGRSPGPRGHARSFAQLVRDLDYFVNTLVRLHDLKIEDTVVLGQSAGAVVAAAWIHDFAPPVRGMVLVSPAFRIKLYVPFAIPGLRLWRELRRRRSEAGKTIVRSFVSAGLLTSDPEQMEAYRQDPLITRDISVPVLLGLHDAGARLVRDAGAFHTPTLILSGSADRVVHRRLQRVFFQRVSSTVKEMKVFPGMRHDILHEKKRGLVLAEIRGFFARLYDHPPTTPSLLTADLTGASRDEFDRLSRPLPPWSPKRWQMAIASLALSTVGKLSDGIRLGWEAGFDSGRSLDYVYRNQPQGRLGIGRWIDRWYLSSPGWRGIRQRRENLAALLRSTVSSLLQAARPVRILDVAAGPGRYVLDLLSELRGEDIQARLRDWNLSNLEAGRALTAERGLDTVVFEKADAFDVASLLAVDPAPNLAVVSGLFELFPDNPRVLASLKALGRRMAAGGYLIYTNQPWHPQQELIARVLTNRDKVPWVMRCRSQAEMDELVSAAGFKKLAMAMDDEGIFTVSLARIGAASEPLTA
;
A
#
# COMPACT_ATOMS: atom_id res chain seq x y z
N MET A 1 -73.74 -28.36 3.00
CA MET A 1 -72.64 -27.45 2.63
C MET A 1 -71.37 -28.09 3.20
N THR A 2 -70.68 -29.05 2.55
CA THR A 2 -70.36 -29.24 1.11
C THR A 2 -69.63 -28.03 0.51
N THR A 3 -68.48 -28.12 -0.15
CA THR A 3 -67.55 -29.27 -0.43
C THR A 3 -66.11 -28.70 -0.63
N LEU A 4 -64.94 -29.26 -0.31
CA LEU A 4 -64.36 -30.59 0.00
C LEU A 4 -63.77 -31.42 -1.19
N THR A 5 -62.46 -31.23 -1.45
CA THR A 5 -61.51 -32.12 -2.19
C THR A 5 -61.66 -32.40 -3.71
N ARG A 6 -60.49 -32.68 -4.34
CA ARG A 6 -60.25 -33.25 -5.69
C ARG A 6 -60.57 -32.28 -6.86
N THR A 7 -60.00 -32.44 -8.05
CA THR A 7 -59.31 -33.59 -8.67
C THR A 7 -57.83 -33.36 -9.03
N ALA A 8 -57.13 -34.44 -9.39
CA ALA A 8 -55.78 -34.42 -9.93
C ALA A 8 -55.70 -35.32 -11.18
N SER A 9 -55.04 -34.83 -12.23
CA SER A 9 -54.42 -35.57 -13.34
C SER A 9 -53.60 -34.54 -14.16
N SER A 10 -52.52 -34.89 -14.85
CA SER A 10 -52.06 -36.23 -15.24
C SER A 10 -50.53 -36.30 -15.38
N LEU A 11 -50.06 -37.52 -15.72
CA LEU A 11 -48.74 -37.94 -16.22
C LEU A 11 -47.74 -38.52 -15.21
N LEU A 12 -47.16 -39.64 -15.66
CA LEU A 12 -46.30 -40.56 -14.94
C LEU A 12 -44.96 -40.66 -15.68
N ARG A 13 -43.93 -41.01 -14.90
CA ARG A 13 -42.65 -41.62 -15.36
C ARG A 13 -41.63 -40.68 -16.03
N PRO A 14 -40.32 -41.03 -15.97
CA PRO A 14 -39.37 -40.07 -15.41
C PRO A 14 -38.16 -39.75 -16.30
N GLY A 15 -37.46 -38.67 -15.96
CA GLY A 15 -36.07 -38.42 -16.33
C GLY A 15 -35.21 -38.27 -15.08
N SER A 16 -34.11 -39.02 -14.99
CA SER A 16 -33.12 -38.88 -13.92
C SER A 16 -32.01 -37.92 -14.35
N ASP A 17 -31.72 -36.89 -13.55
CA ASP A 17 -30.38 -36.30 -13.54
C ASP A 17 -30.03 -35.70 -12.17
N SER A 18 -28.77 -35.81 -11.77
CA SER A 18 -28.28 -35.48 -10.42
C SER A 18 -27.26 -34.35 -10.47
N GLY A 19 -27.75 -33.09 -10.49
CA GLY A 19 -26.94 -31.89 -10.67
C GLY A 19 -26.97 -30.90 -9.50
N SER A 20 -26.42 -31.26 -8.34
CA SER A 20 -26.38 -30.40 -7.13
C SER A 20 -25.39 -29.24 -7.22
N ARG A 21 -25.72 -28.22 -8.03
CA ARG A 21 -24.94 -26.97 -8.12
C ARG A 21 -24.97 -26.19 -6.80
N SER A 22 -23.87 -26.26 -6.04
CA SER A 22 -23.66 -25.50 -4.81
C SER A 22 -23.13 -24.09 -5.13
N SER A 23 -24.04 -23.13 -5.30
CA SER A 23 -23.76 -21.71 -5.59
C SER A 23 -23.26 -20.92 -4.37
N PHE A 24 -22.14 -21.37 -3.79
CA PHE A 24 -21.33 -20.57 -2.85
C PHE A 24 -20.10 -19.99 -3.57
N PHE A 25 -19.68 -18.80 -3.15
CA PHE A 25 -18.73 -17.90 -3.84
C PHE A 25 -19.29 -17.26 -5.13
N GLN A 26 -19.87 -16.06 -4.97
CA GLN A 26 -19.61 -15.01 -5.95
C GLN A 26 -18.15 -14.54 -5.78
N PRO A 27 -17.45 -14.12 -6.86
CA PRO A 27 -16.15 -13.48 -6.73
C PRO A 27 -16.25 -12.14 -5.99
N GLU A 28 -15.17 -11.69 -5.35
CA GLU A 28 -15.10 -10.33 -4.81
C GLU A 28 -15.10 -9.30 -5.95
N GLU A 29 -15.68 -8.12 -5.72
CA GLU A 29 -15.63 -7.02 -6.69
C GLU A 29 -14.17 -6.67 -7.03
N PRO A 30 -13.84 -6.50 -8.33
CA PRO A 30 -12.47 -6.32 -8.79
C PRO A 30 -11.79 -5.15 -8.09
N LEU A 31 -10.51 -5.34 -7.77
CA LEU A 31 -9.68 -4.26 -7.22
C LEU A 31 -9.54 -3.15 -8.28
N SER A 32 -9.56 -1.91 -7.80
CA SER A 32 -9.44 -0.69 -8.63
C SER A 32 -8.22 -0.76 -9.54
N ASP A 33 -8.40 -0.52 -10.85
CA ASP A 33 -7.32 -0.68 -11.83
C ASP A 33 -6.14 0.28 -11.54
N PRO A 34 -4.96 -0.23 -11.17
CA PRO A 34 -3.79 0.60 -10.91
C PRO A 34 -3.26 1.31 -12.16
N ALA A 35 -3.66 0.90 -13.37
CA ALA A 35 -3.31 1.58 -14.62
C ALA A 35 -3.88 3.00 -14.70
N ALA A 36 -5.04 3.25 -14.06
CA ALA A 36 -5.70 4.55 -14.07
C ALA A 36 -4.85 5.68 -13.46
N ALA A 37 -3.83 5.35 -12.67
CA ALA A 37 -2.84 6.31 -12.16
C ALA A 37 -1.81 6.76 -13.22
N ALA A 38 -1.64 6.00 -14.31
CA ALA A 38 -0.68 6.23 -15.40
C ALA A 38 -1.33 6.66 -16.73
N ALA A 39 -2.66 6.67 -16.83
CA ALA A 39 -3.38 7.12 -18.02
C ALA A 39 -3.11 8.62 -18.34
N PRO A 40 -3.01 9.01 -19.62
CA PRO A 40 -2.76 10.39 -20.00
C PRO A 40 -3.96 11.29 -19.68
N ILE A 41 -3.70 12.43 -19.01
CA ILE A 41 -4.72 13.39 -18.54
C ILE A 41 -5.18 14.31 -19.69
N ASN A 42 -5.44 13.72 -20.86
CA ASN A 42 -5.91 14.42 -22.06
C ASN A 42 -7.43 14.69 -21.95
N GLY A 43 -7.82 15.58 -21.04
CA GLY A 43 -9.21 16.02 -20.87
C GLY A 43 -9.53 16.85 -19.62
N ILE A 44 -8.65 16.91 -18.60
CA ILE A 44 -8.98 17.58 -17.33
C ILE A 44 -8.54 19.07 -17.30
N ARG A 45 -7.64 19.52 -18.19
CA ARG A 45 -7.27 20.95 -18.26
C ARG A 45 -8.44 21.90 -18.58
N SER A 46 -9.52 21.41 -19.19
CA SER A 46 -10.76 22.16 -19.40
C SER A 46 -11.72 22.16 -18.18
N GLN A 47 -11.35 21.53 -17.07
CA GLN A 47 -12.09 21.55 -15.80
C GLN A 47 -11.44 22.48 -14.76
N LEU A 48 -10.28 23.08 -15.05
CA LEU A 48 -9.71 24.14 -14.22
C LEU A 48 -10.61 25.37 -14.28
N ALA A 49 -11.09 25.82 -13.11
CA ALA A 49 -11.81 27.07 -12.99
C ALA A 49 -10.89 28.26 -13.36
N ALA A 50 -11.50 29.39 -13.74
CA ALA A 50 -10.77 30.65 -13.76
C ALA A 50 -10.34 30.99 -12.32
N PRO A 51 -9.07 31.37 -12.07
CA PRO A 51 -8.54 31.50 -10.72
C PRO A 51 -9.30 32.54 -9.90
N ALA A 52 -9.58 32.20 -8.64
CA ALA A 52 -10.36 33.05 -7.74
C ALA A 52 -9.78 34.47 -7.59
N ALA A 53 -10.65 35.47 -7.60
CA ALA A 53 -10.26 36.87 -7.48
C ALA A 53 -9.53 37.19 -6.15
N ASP A 54 -9.83 36.44 -5.09
CA ASP A 54 -9.12 36.45 -3.81
C ASP A 54 -8.54 35.05 -3.51
N PRO A 55 -7.20 34.89 -3.43
CA PRO A 55 -6.56 33.60 -3.11
C PRO A 55 -6.85 33.12 -1.67
N LYS A 56 -7.50 33.93 -0.82
CA LYS A 56 -7.94 33.52 0.53
C LYS A 56 -9.33 32.87 0.56
N THR A 57 -10.07 32.91 -0.56
CA THR A 57 -11.32 32.16 -0.76
C THR A 57 -11.03 30.81 -1.43
N PRO A 58 -11.57 29.68 -0.94
CA PRO A 58 -11.39 28.38 -1.58
C PRO A 58 -12.16 28.28 -2.90
N GLU A 59 -11.50 27.78 -3.93
CA GLU A 59 -12.16 27.09 -5.03
C GLU A 59 -12.63 25.70 -4.54
N GLU A 60 -13.76 25.22 -5.06
CA GLU A 60 -14.34 23.92 -4.72
C GLU A 60 -14.40 23.03 -5.95
N SER A 61 -14.01 21.76 -5.85
CA SER A 61 -13.91 20.85 -7.00
C SER A 61 -13.98 19.37 -6.60
N THR A 62 -14.03 18.48 -7.59
CA THR A 62 -13.99 17.02 -7.39
C THR A 62 -12.89 16.36 -8.22
N ILE A 63 -12.39 15.22 -7.77
CA ILE A 63 -11.54 14.30 -8.52
C ILE A 63 -12.18 12.92 -8.52
N ARG A 64 -12.36 12.33 -9.70
CA ARG A 64 -12.88 10.98 -9.85
C ARG A 64 -11.77 9.95 -9.70
N LEU A 65 -11.89 9.08 -8.72
CA LEU A 65 -10.96 7.98 -8.44
C LEU A 65 -11.14 6.81 -9.44
N PRO A 66 -10.16 5.89 -9.53
CA PRO A 66 -10.26 4.69 -10.38
C PRO A 66 -11.42 3.74 -10.07
N ASP A 67 -11.99 3.79 -8.86
CA ASP A 67 -13.21 3.03 -8.49
C ASP A 67 -14.51 3.78 -8.82
N GLY A 68 -14.42 4.93 -9.49
CA GLY A 68 -15.53 5.80 -9.85
C GLY A 68 -15.96 6.81 -8.76
N THR A 69 -15.41 6.74 -7.54
CA THR A 69 -15.75 7.66 -6.43
C THR A 69 -15.27 9.09 -6.73
N GLU A 70 -16.14 10.07 -6.63
CA GLU A 70 -15.78 11.49 -6.77
C GLU A 70 -15.38 12.09 -5.41
N LEU A 71 -14.07 12.22 -5.14
CA LEU A 71 -13.60 12.94 -3.94
C LEU A 71 -13.78 14.44 -4.13
N PHE A 72 -14.51 15.08 -3.24
CA PHE A 72 -14.58 16.52 -3.11
C PHE A 72 -13.28 17.07 -2.46
N TYR A 73 -12.84 18.24 -2.90
CA TYR A 73 -11.74 18.99 -2.29
C TYR A 73 -11.92 20.50 -2.43
N ARG A 74 -11.09 21.22 -1.68
CA ARG A 74 -10.93 22.68 -1.76
C ARG A 74 -9.50 23.04 -2.13
N SER A 75 -9.33 24.05 -2.95
CA SER A 75 -8.03 24.60 -3.36
C SER A 75 -7.94 26.10 -3.08
N TRP A 76 -6.76 26.55 -2.68
CA TRP A 76 -6.37 27.95 -2.62
C TRP A 76 -5.13 28.11 -3.49
N LEU A 77 -5.28 28.80 -4.62
CA LEU A 77 -4.22 28.97 -5.60
C LEU A 77 -3.66 30.40 -5.51
N PRO A 78 -2.34 30.61 -5.57
CA PRO A 78 -1.79 31.96 -5.67
C PRO A 78 -2.15 32.59 -7.02
N ARG A 79 -2.12 33.93 -7.10
CA ARG A 79 -2.44 34.68 -8.34
C ARG A 79 -1.41 34.51 -9.47
N GLY A 80 -0.28 33.86 -9.21
CA GLY A 80 0.78 33.54 -10.18
C GLY A 80 1.07 32.05 -10.22
N ARG A 81 2.19 31.66 -10.82
CA ARG A 81 2.67 30.27 -10.73
C ARG A 81 2.90 29.89 -9.25
N ALA A 82 2.47 28.71 -8.86
CA ALA A 82 2.82 28.12 -7.58
C ALA A 82 4.11 27.28 -7.75
N ASP A 83 5.13 27.59 -6.96
CA ASP A 83 6.39 26.83 -6.94
C ASP A 83 6.44 25.83 -5.77
N ARG A 84 5.42 25.85 -4.91
CA ARG A 84 5.30 25.05 -3.68
C ARG A 84 3.87 24.52 -3.56
N ALA A 85 3.70 23.39 -2.89
CA ALA A 85 2.37 22.87 -2.59
C ALA A 85 2.20 22.43 -1.13
N LEU A 86 1.00 22.58 -0.58
CA LEU A 86 0.61 22.07 0.73
C LEU A 86 -0.70 21.28 0.64
N PHE A 87 -0.65 19.99 0.97
CA PHE A 87 -1.84 19.13 1.04
C PHE A 87 -2.25 18.89 2.50
N LEU A 88 -3.51 19.21 2.85
CA LEU A 88 -4.04 19.06 4.20
C LEU A 88 -5.05 17.89 4.31
N PHE A 89 -4.84 17.04 5.32
CA PHE A 89 -5.66 15.86 5.58
C PHE A 89 -6.33 15.95 6.96
N HIS A 90 -7.65 16.15 6.95
CA HIS A 90 -8.48 16.40 8.13
C HIS A 90 -8.56 15.21 9.12
N ARG A 91 -9.17 15.44 10.30
CA ARG A 91 -9.41 14.40 11.30
C ARG A 91 -10.56 13.49 10.90
N GLY A 92 -10.58 12.27 11.44
CA GLY A 92 -11.52 11.19 11.06
C GLY A 92 -13.00 11.37 11.43
N HIS A 93 -13.47 12.61 11.65
CA HIS A 93 -14.90 12.97 11.66
C HIS A 93 -15.20 14.25 10.86
N GLU A 94 -14.19 14.88 10.24
CA GLU A 94 -14.28 16.23 9.68
C GLU A 94 -14.23 16.24 8.14
N HIS A 95 -13.98 17.41 7.56
CA HIS A 95 -13.90 17.72 6.14
C HIS A 95 -12.98 18.93 5.93
N SER A 96 -12.56 19.19 4.69
CA SER A 96 -11.70 20.31 4.27
C SER A 96 -12.18 21.69 4.71
N GLY A 97 -13.50 21.89 4.84
CA GLY A 97 -14.10 23.20 5.15
C GLY A 97 -13.63 23.75 6.49
N ARG A 98 -13.40 22.87 7.48
CA ARG A 98 -12.88 23.26 8.80
C ARG A 98 -11.39 23.68 8.75
N LEU A 99 -10.66 23.22 7.74
CA LEU A 99 -9.26 23.60 7.51
C LEU A 99 -9.11 24.95 6.80
N ALA A 100 -10.18 25.54 6.27
CA ALA A 100 -10.13 26.85 5.60
C ALA A 100 -9.60 27.97 6.53
N ASP A 101 -9.98 27.92 7.81
CA ASP A 101 -9.44 28.78 8.86
C ASP A 101 -7.92 28.63 9.03
N VAL A 102 -7.45 27.39 9.00
CA VAL A 102 -6.03 27.04 9.14
C VAL A 102 -5.24 27.55 7.95
N VAL A 103 -5.73 27.35 6.72
CA VAL A 103 -5.06 27.83 5.49
C VAL A 103 -4.93 29.35 5.49
N ARG A 104 -6.04 30.08 5.74
CA ARG A 104 -6.05 31.55 5.79
C ARG A 104 -5.17 32.13 6.91
N ALA A 105 -4.96 31.40 8.00
CA ALA A 105 -4.11 31.82 9.12
C ALA A 105 -2.67 31.28 9.07
N LEU A 106 -2.36 30.35 8.15
CA LEU A 106 -0.99 29.99 7.77
C LEU A 106 -0.39 31.05 6.84
N ASP A 107 -1.18 31.56 5.89
CA ASP A 107 -0.84 32.68 4.99
C ASP A 107 0.48 32.46 4.22
N LEU A 108 0.55 31.32 3.50
CA LEU A 108 1.76 30.88 2.80
C LEU A 108 1.84 31.47 1.38
N GLU A 109 2.82 32.33 1.16
CA GLU A 109 3.10 32.92 -0.15
C GLU A 109 3.49 31.85 -1.20
N ASN A 110 3.13 32.10 -2.47
CA ASN A 110 3.46 31.32 -3.67
C ASN A 110 3.23 29.78 -3.55
N THR A 111 2.30 29.39 -2.68
CA THR A 111 2.01 27.99 -2.34
C THR A 111 0.59 27.63 -2.79
N ALA A 112 0.46 26.61 -3.64
CA ALA A 112 -0.86 26.02 -3.95
C ALA A 112 -1.30 25.11 -2.79
N VAL A 113 -2.45 25.39 -2.20
CA VAL A 113 -2.93 24.65 -1.03
C VAL A 113 -4.16 23.82 -1.39
N PHE A 114 -4.17 22.55 -1.00
CA PHE A 114 -5.26 21.61 -1.28
C PHE A 114 -5.73 20.93 0.01
N ALA A 115 -7.03 20.86 0.25
CA ALA A 115 -7.61 20.12 1.37
C ALA A 115 -8.75 19.23 0.88
N TRP A 116 -8.65 17.92 1.09
CA TRP A 116 -9.67 16.96 0.64
C TRP A 116 -10.83 16.81 1.62
N ASP A 117 -11.94 16.24 1.15
CA ASP A 117 -12.87 15.48 1.98
C ASP A 117 -12.61 14.00 1.69
N ALA A 118 -12.12 13.23 2.67
CA ALA A 118 -11.91 11.79 2.50
C ALA A 118 -13.23 11.07 2.18
N ARG A 119 -13.20 9.94 1.47
CA ARG A 119 -14.43 9.19 1.13
C ARG A 119 -15.28 8.91 2.38
N GLY A 120 -16.61 9.02 2.24
CA GLY A 120 -17.53 8.88 3.37
C GLY A 120 -17.50 10.03 4.39
N HIS A 121 -16.78 11.12 4.15
CA HIS A 121 -16.73 12.30 5.02
C HIS A 121 -17.09 13.56 4.23
N GLY A 122 -17.56 14.61 4.93
CA GLY A 122 -17.85 15.89 4.30
C GLY A 122 -18.82 15.78 3.12
N ARG A 123 -18.48 16.45 2.02
CA ARG A 123 -19.19 16.42 0.74
C ARG A 123 -18.82 15.23 -0.15
N SER A 124 -17.72 14.54 0.12
CA SER A 124 -17.37 13.30 -0.60
C SER A 124 -18.44 12.22 -0.37
N PRO A 125 -18.78 11.41 -1.38
CA PRO A 125 -19.90 10.47 -1.34
C PRO A 125 -19.56 9.18 -0.58
N GLY A 126 -20.50 8.22 -0.60
CA GLY A 126 -20.37 6.92 0.05
C GLY A 126 -20.84 6.89 1.51
N PRO A 127 -20.90 5.69 2.14
CA PRO A 127 -21.40 5.54 3.50
C PRO A 127 -20.55 6.32 4.50
N ARG A 128 -21.19 6.94 5.49
CA ARG A 128 -20.53 7.83 6.45
C ARG A 128 -19.44 7.09 7.25
N GLY A 129 -18.23 7.64 7.23
CA GLY A 129 -17.05 7.12 7.95
C GLY A 129 -16.56 5.75 7.45
N HIS A 130 -16.80 5.41 6.17
CA HIS A 130 -16.53 4.09 5.61
C HIS A 130 -15.55 4.10 4.43
N ALA A 131 -14.65 3.12 4.43
CA ALA A 131 -13.87 2.66 3.28
C ALA A 131 -13.74 1.12 3.33
N ARG A 132 -13.50 0.46 2.18
CA ARG A 132 -13.29 -1.00 2.05
C ARG A 132 -12.22 -1.50 3.02
N SER A 133 -11.12 -0.76 3.10
CA SER A 133 -9.99 -0.96 4.02
C SER A 133 -9.40 0.39 4.45
N PHE A 134 -8.46 0.38 5.40
CA PHE A 134 -7.67 1.58 5.68
C PHE A 134 -6.67 1.89 4.54
N ALA A 135 -6.09 0.87 3.92
CA ALA A 135 -5.22 1.03 2.75
C ALA A 135 -5.94 1.69 1.57
N GLN A 136 -7.27 1.56 1.44
CA GLN A 136 -8.03 2.33 0.46
C GLN A 136 -7.85 3.84 0.65
N LEU A 137 -7.90 4.35 1.89
CA LEU A 137 -7.67 5.78 2.16
C LEU A 137 -6.23 6.21 1.79
N VAL A 138 -5.27 5.29 1.84
CA VAL A 138 -3.87 5.53 1.44
C VAL A 138 -3.75 5.58 -0.09
N ARG A 139 -4.41 4.66 -0.81
CA ARG A 139 -4.52 4.67 -2.28
C ARG A 139 -5.28 5.88 -2.82
N ASP A 140 -6.35 6.28 -2.12
CA ASP A 140 -7.12 7.49 -2.42
C ASP A 140 -6.23 8.75 -2.34
N LEU A 141 -5.39 8.83 -1.30
CA LEU A 141 -4.47 9.94 -1.06
C LEU A 141 -3.39 9.97 -2.16
N ASP A 142 -2.78 8.83 -2.49
CA ASP A 142 -1.79 8.74 -3.57
C ASP A 142 -2.36 9.22 -4.91
N TYR A 143 -3.54 8.73 -5.29
CA TYR A 143 -4.20 9.16 -6.53
C TYR A 143 -4.54 10.66 -6.51
N PHE A 144 -5.05 11.16 -5.39
CA PHE A 144 -5.41 12.57 -5.21
C PHE A 144 -4.20 13.50 -5.36
N VAL A 145 -3.10 13.22 -4.65
CA VAL A 145 -1.88 14.04 -4.70
C VAL A 145 -1.24 13.98 -6.09
N ASN A 146 -0.98 12.78 -6.63
CA ASN A 146 -0.34 12.66 -7.95
C ASN A 146 -1.19 13.29 -9.07
N THR A 147 -2.52 13.24 -8.97
CA THR A 147 -3.41 13.88 -9.96
C THR A 147 -3.36 15.40 -9.87
N LEU A 148 -3.44 15.99 -8.68
CA LEU A 148 -3.34 17.45 -8.51
C LEU A 148 -1.95 18.00 -8.85
N VAL A 149 -0.88 17.30 -8.46
CA VAL A 149 0.50 17.68 -8.80
C VAL A 149 0.66 17.79 -10.31
N ARG A 150 0.16 16.81 -11.08
CA ARG A 150 0.18 16.84 -12.56
C ARG A 150 -0.77 17.87 -13.17
N LEU A 151 -1.95 18.07 -12.60
CA LEU A 151 -2.96 19.00 -13.12
C LEU A 151 -2.50 20.46 -13.05
N HIS A 152 -1.82 20.84 -11.97
CA HIS A 152 -1.37 22.21 -11.68
C HIS A 152 0.11 22.48 -12.04
N ASP A 153 0.79 21.58 -12.76
CA ASP A 153 2.21 21.69 -13.16
C ASP A 153 3.18 21.87 -11.96
N LEU A 154 2.86 21.19 -10.85
CA LEU A 154 3.64 21.20 -9.60
C LEU A 154 4.69 20.09 -9.61
N LYS A 155 5.64 20.17 -8.67
CA LYS A 155 6.59 19.10 -8.35
C LYS A 155 6.22 18.41 -7.04
N ILE A 156 6.34 17.09 -7.00
CA ILE A 156 6.12 16.32 -5.76
C ILE A 156 7.25 16.58 -4.75
N GLU A 157 8.44 16.89 -5.25
CA GLU A 157 9.67 17.25 -4.52
C GLU A 157 9.58 18.61 -3.81
N ASP A 158 8.67 19.48 -4.26
CA ASP A 158 8.35 20.78 -3.65
C ASP A 158 6.99 20.78 -2.95
N THR A 159 6.42 19.60 -2.69
CA THR A 159 5.14 19.40 -1.97
C THR A 159 5.36 19.03 -0.50
N VAL A 160 4.67 19.70 0.42
CA VAL A 160 4.57 19.35 1.85
C VAL A 160 3.18 18.77 2.15
N VAL A 161 3.11 17.82 3.08
CA VAL A 161 1.83 17.30 3.61
C VAL A 161 1.59 17.69 5.07
N LEU A 162 0.35 18.03 5.43
CA LEU A 162 -0.08 18.29 6.80
C LEU A 162 -1.29 17.42 7.13
N GLY A 163 -1.11 16.42 7.99
CA GLY A 163 -2.20 15.55 8.44
C GLY A 163 -2.55 15.79 9.91
N GLN A 164 -3.85 15.79 10.25
CA GLN A 164 -4.32 15.89 11.63
C GLN A 164 -4.99 14.59 12.10
N SER A 165 -4.61 14.11 13.29
CA SER A 165 -5.18 12.92 13.94
C SER A 165 -5.16 11.67 13.04
N ALA A 166 -6.31 11.25 12.49
CA ALA A 166 -6.42 10.13 11.56
C ALA A 166 -5.77 10.45 10.19
N GLY A 167 -5.99 11.65 9.64
CA GLY A 167 -5.34 12.09 8.40
C GLY A 167 -3.81 12.11 8.50
N ALA A 168 -3.27 12.35 9.70
CA ALA A 168 -1.83 12.21 9.98
C ALA A 168 -1.34 10.76 9.84
N VAL A 169 -2.16 9.76 10.20
CA VAL A 169 -1.80 8.34 10.04
C VAL A 169 -1.97 7.90 8.58
N VAL A 170 -2.94 8.44 7.83
CA VAL A 170 -3.07 8.18 6.38
C VAL A 170 -1.87 8.78 5.63
N ALA A 171 -1.50 10.05 5.89
CA ALA A 171 -0.33 10.68 5.29
C ALA A 171 0.98 9.97 5.64
N ALA A 172 1.18 9.58 6.90
CA ALA A 172 2.35 8.79 7.29
C ALA A 172 2.33 7.37 6.70
N ALA A 173 1.17 6.75 6.50
CA ALA A 173 1.06 5.46 5.82
C ALA A 173 1.41 5.59 4.33
N TRP A 174 1.00 6.66 3.66
CA TRP A 174 1.35 6.94 2.27
C TRP A 174 2.86 7.17 2.11
N ILE A 175 3.48 7.97 2.97
CA ILE A 175 4.94 8.19 2.97
C ILE A 175 5.71 6.86 3.18
N HIS A 176 5.23 5.99 4.06
CA HIS A 176 5.82 4.67 4.30
C HIS A 176 5.63 3.68 3.15
N ASP A 177 4.42 3.60 2.59
CA ASP A 177 4.04 2.54 1.65
C ASP A 177 4.39 2.90 0.19
N PHE A 178 4.24 4.17 -0.20
CA PHE A 178 4.48 4.66 -1.58
C PHE A 178 5.82 5.38 -1.76
N ALA A 179 6.50 5.78 -0.68
CA ALA A 179 7.74 6.57 -0.71
C ALA A 179 7.76 7.74 -1.73
N PRO A 180 6.73 8.61 -1.77
CA PRO A 180 6.79 9.85 -2.55
C PRO A 180 7.92 10.75 -2.01
N PRO A 181 8.72 11.41 -2.87
CA PRO A 181 9.86 12.23 -2.43
C PRO A 181 9.40 13.63 -1.94
N VAL A 182 8.35 13.69 -1.12
CA VAL A 182 7.76 14.94 -0.62
C VAL A 182 8.74 15.75 0.22
N ARG A 183 8.66 17.08 0.08
CA ARG A 183 9.54 18.07 0.74
C ARG A 183 9.53 17.98 2.27
N GLY A 184 8.40 17.55 2.85
CA GLY A 184 8.29 17.29 4.27
C GLY A 184 6.89 16.88 4.70
N MET A 185 6.77 16.41 5.95
CA MET A 185 5.48 16.11 6.58
C MET A 185 5.30 16.77 7.95
N VAL A 186 4.10 17.30 8.16
CA VAL A 186 3.63 17.90 9.41
C VAL A 186 2.53 17.00 9.99
N LEU A 187 2.81 16.35 11.12
CA LEU A 187 1.91 15.42 11.79
C LEU A 187 1.32 16.06 13.05
N VAL A 188 0.05 16.45 12.97
CA VAL A 188 -0.67 17.18 14.02
C VAL A 188 -1.49 16.22 14.87
N SER A 189 -1.12 16.05 16.14
CA SER A 189 -1.70 15.10 17.11
C SER A 189 -1.91 13.68 16.53
N PRO A 190 -0.92 13.05 15.85
CA PRO A 190 -1.12 11.85 15.04
C PRO A 190 -1.69 10.67 15.83
N ALA A 191 -2.71 10.01 15.25
CA ALA A 191 -3.56 9.03 15.92
C ALA A 191 -3.01 7.60 15.94
N PHE A 192 -1.69 7.42 16.04
CA PHE A 192 -1.02 6.10 16.08
C PHE A 192 -1.61 5.12 17.11
N ARG A 193 -2.24 5.64 18.18
CA ARG A 193 -3.13 4.87 19.06
C ARG A 193 -4.19 5.78 19.68
N ILE A 194 -5.45 5.51 19.35
CA ILE A 194 -6.62 6.09 20.03
C ILE A 194 -6.78 5.46 21.41
N LYS A 195 -7.15 6.27 22.41
CA LYS A 195 -7.53 5.86 23.77
C LYS A 195 -8.93 5.24 23.73
N LEU A 196 -9.01 3.91 23.69
CA LEU A 196 -10.27 3.18 23.82
C LEU A 196 -10.52 2.86 25.29
N TYR A 197 -11.60 3.42 25.84
CA TYR A 197 -11.96 3.30 27.26
C TYR A 197 -12.72 2.01 27.59
N VAL A 198 -13.19 1.27 26.58
CA VAL A 198 -13.86 -0.03 26.75
C VAL A 198 -12.82 -1.17 26.74
N PRO A 199 -12.72 -1.99 27.81
CA PRO A 199 -11.84 -3.16 27.84
C PRO A 199 -12.11 -4.12 26.69
N PHE A 200 -11.05 -4.77 26.19
CA PHE A 200 -11.11 -5.76 25.10
C PHE A 200 -11.78 -5.31 23.78
N ALA A 201 -12.02 -4.00 23.58
CA ALA A 201 -12.72 -3.48 22.39
C ALA A 201 -12.12 -3.98 21.07
N ILE A 202 -10.80 -3.98 20.90
CA ILE A 202 -10.15 -4.38 19.64
C ILE A 202 -10.27 -5.90 19.37
N PRO A 203 -9.99 -6.80 20.33
CA PRO A 203 -10.38 -8.21 20.22
C PRO A 203 -11.87 -8.42 19.87
N GLY A 204 -12.79 -7.74 20.56
CA GLY A 204 -14.24 -7.84 20.33
C GLY A 204 -14.64 -7.40 18.92
N LEU A 205 -14.13 -6.25 18.45
CA LEU A 205 -14.36 -5.75 17.09
C LEU A 205 -13.78 -6.67 16.01
N ARG A 206 -12.60 -7.28 16.25
CA ARG A 206 -12.01 -8.28 15.34
C ARG A 206 -12.88 -9.54 15.24
N LEU A 207 -13.38 -10.03 16.36
CA LEU A 207 -14.32 -11.17 16.39
C LEU A 207 -15.64 -10.83 15.69
N TRP A 208 -16.22 -9.66 15.98
CA TRP A 208 -17.46 -9.20 15.35
C TRP A 208 -17.33 -9.06 13.83
N ARG A 209 -16.21 -8.52 13.34
CA ARG A 209 -15.88 -8.43 11.90
C ARG A 209 -15.84 -9.81 11.24
N GLU A 210 -15.17 -10.79 11.85
CA GLU A 210 -15.08 -12.16 11.29
C GLU A 210 -16.44 -12.88 11.33
N LEU A 211 -17.22 -12.72 12.41
CA LEU A 211 -18.57 -13.29 12.50
C LEU A 211 -19.53 -12.71 11.46
N ARG A 212 -19.43 -11.41 11.15
CA ARG A 212 -20.23 -10.77 10.09
C ARG A 212 -19.74 -11.08 8.69
N ARG A 213 -18.43 -11.24 8.48
CA ARG A 213 -17.86 -11.71 7.19
C ARG A 213 -18.42 -13.08 6.80
N ARG A 214 -18.61 -14.00 7.77
CA ARG A 214 -19.25 -15.32 7.55
C ARG A 214 -20.75 -15.26 7.22
N ARG A 215 -21.40 -14.11 7.37
CA ARG A 215 -22.81 -13.86 6.99
C ARG A 215 -22.94 -12.91 5.79
N SER A 216 -21.84 -12.61 5.10
CA SER A 216 -21.79 -11.60 4.02
C SER A 216 -22.20 -10.17 4.43
N GLU A 217 -22.11 -9.85 5.73
CA GLU A 217 -22.52 -8.53 6.28
C GLU A 217 -21.34 -7.58 6.58
N ALA A 218 -20.11 -7.94 6.20
CA ALA A 218 -18.88 -7.30 6.69
C ALA A 218 -18.89 -5.75 6.63
N GLY A 219 -19.34 -5.18 5.50
CA GLY A 219 -19.37 -3.72 5.28
C GLY A 219 -20.34 -2.95 6.19
N LYS A 220 -21.41 -3.59 6.70
CA LYS A 220 -22.48 -2.96 7.50
C LYS A 220 -22.10 -2.76 8.98
N THR A 221 -20.81 -2.74 9.29
CA THR A 221 -20.28 -2.84 10.66
C THR A 221 -19.72 -1.48 11.09
N ILE A 222 -20.54 -0.70 11.79
CA ILE A 222 -20.29 0.70 12.17
C ILE A 222 -20.27 0.83 13.71
N VAL A 223 -19.44 1.73 14.22
CA VAL A 223 -19.46 2.18 15.62
C VAL A 223 -19.51 3.71 15.68
N ARG A 224 -20.26 4.27 16.64
CA ARG A 224 -20.36 5.71 16.84
C ARG A 224 -19.26 6.22 17.76
N SER A 225 -18.57 7.27 17.35
CA SER A 225 -17.40 7.81 18.03
C SER A 225 -17.78 8.53 19.33
N PHE A 226 -17.13 8.15 20.43
CA PHE A 226 -17.28 8.79 21.74
C PHE A 226 -16.65 10.20 21.79
N VAL A 227 -15.85 10.57 20.79
CA VAL A 227 -15.14 11.86 20.76
C VAL A 227 -16.14 13.01 20.62
N SER A 228 -16.09 13.94 21.57
CA SER A 228 -16.93 15.14 21.62
C SER A 228 -16.08 16.40 21.54
N ALA A 229 -16.70 17.54 21.19
CA ALA A 229 -16.05 18.84 21.06
C ALA A 229 -15.13 19.20 22.25
N GLY A 230 -15.56 18.91 23.48
CA GLY A 230 -14.77 19.15 24.70
C GLY A 230 -13.52 18.28 24.88
N LEU A 231 -13.38 17.18 24.12
CA LEU A 231 -12.12 16.42 24.02
C LEU A 231 -11.21 16.94 22.91
N LEU A 232 -11.76 17.75 21.98
CA LEU A 232 -11.03 18.32 20.85
C LEU A 232 -10.30 19.60 21.25
N THR A 233 -11.01 20.67 21.63
CA THR A 233 -10.45 22.00 21.92
C THR A 233 -10.93 22.54 23.27
N SER A 234 -10.22 23.51 23.86
CA SER A 234 -10.65 24.30 25.01
C SER A 234 -11.40 25.58 24.63
N ASP A 235 -11.52 25.86 23.33
CA ASP A 235 -12.19 27.04 22.80
C ASP A 235 -13.72 26.84 22.65
N PRO A 236 -14.57 27.60 23.37
CA PRO A 236 -16.04 27.47 23.29
C PRO A 236 -16.61 27.69 21.88
N GLU A 237 -16.05 28.62 21.11
CA GLU A 237 -16.56 28.94 19.76
C GLU A 237 -16.31 27.77 18.81
N GLN A 238 -15.08 27.26 18.79
CA GLN A 238 -14.70 26.09 18.00
C GLN A 238 -15.38 24.81 18.50
N MET A 239 -15.68 24.72 19.81
CA MET A 239 -16.50 23.64 20.36
C MET A 239 -17.93 23.68 19.83
N GLU A 240 -18.56 24.85 19.75
CA GLU A 240 -19.94 24.99 19.25
C GLU A 240 -20.01 24.84 17.73
N ALA A 241 -19.07 25.43 17.00
CA ALA A 241 -18.89 25.22 15.56
C ALA A 241 -18.64 23.75 15.20
N TYR A 242 -18.15 22.91 16.10
CA TYR A 242 -18.07 21.44 15.89
C TYR A 242 -19.37 20.71 16.26
N ARG A 243 -20.24 21.28 17.10
CA ARG A 243 -21.55 20.67 17.44
C ARG A 243 -22.61 20.92 16.36
N GLN A 244 -22.61 22.11 15.77
CA GLN A 244 -23.65 22.55 14.83
C GLN A 244 -23.37 22.15 13.37
N ASP A 245 -22.12 21.80 13.06
CA ASP A 245 -21.66 21.44 11.72
C ASP A 245 -22.25 20.09 11.23
N PRO A 246 -23.14 20.09 10.21
CA PRO A 246 -23.87 18.90 9.78
C PRO A 246 -23.00 17.93 8.97
N LEU A 247 -21.78 18.32 8.59
CA LEU A 247 -20.85 17.47 7.86
C LEU A 247 -19.99 16.60 8.81
N ILE A 248 -20.08 16.85 10.12
CA ILE A 248 -19.34 16.08 11.15
C ILE A 248 -19.81 14.62 11.21
N THR A 249 -18.95 13.76 10.69
CA THR A 249 -19.15 12.33 10.51
C THR A 249 -18.71 11.57 11.76
N ARG A 250 -19.61 11.43 12.75
CA ARG A 250 -19.30 10.75 14.02
C ARG A 250 -19.30 9.22 13.97
N ASP A 251 -19.79 8.63 12.89
CA ASP A 251 -19.84 7.18 12.71
C ASP A 251 -18.56 6.70 12.02
N ILE A 252 -18.04 5.53 12.41
CA ILE A 252 -16.77 4.97 11.89
C ILE A 252 -16.98 3.49 11.55
N SER A 253 -16.56 3.05 10.37
CA SER A 253 -16.59 1.63 10.03
C SER A 253 -15.54 0.83 10.82
N VAL A 254 -15.89 -0.37 11.26
CA VAL A 254 -14.98 -1.27 11.98
C VAL A 254 -13.77 -1.70 11.13
N PRO A 255 -13.87 -1.91 9.79
CA PRO A 255 -12.70 -2.03 8.93
C PRO A 255 -11.73 -0.84 9.03
N VAL A 256 -12.22 0.40 8.99
CA VAL A 256 -11.39 1.61 9.09
C VAL A 256 -10.80 1.77 10.49
N LEU A 257 -11.59 1.56 11.55
CA LEU A 257 -11.11 1.69 12.94
C LEU A 257 -10.03 0.64 13.28
N LEU A 258 -10.18 -0.59 12.81
CA LEU A 258 -9.15 -1.63 12.99
C LEU A 258 -7.92 -1.36 12.11
N GLY A 259 -8.12 -0.94 10.86
CA GLY A 259 -7.00 -0.62 9.96
C GLY A 259 -6.18 0.58 10.45
N LEU A 260 -6.82 1.65 10.93
CA LEU A 260 -6.16 2.80 11.56
C LEU A 260 -5.35 2.39 12.80
N HIS A 261 -5.87 1.46 13.61
CA HIS A 261 -5.20 0.91 14.79
C HIS A 261 -3.96 0.08 14.42
N ASP A 262 -4.10 -0.78 13.41
CA ASP A 262 -3.05 -1.71 13.00
C ASP A 262 -1.96 -0.99 12.17
N ALA A 263 -2.32 -0.05 11.30
CA ALA A 263 -1.40 0.87 10.65
C ALA A 263 -0.68 1.77 11.67
N GLY A 264 -1.40 2.33 12.65
CA GLY A 264 -0.78 3.11 13.73
C GLY A 264 0.28 2.32 14.52
N ALA A 265 0.06 1.01 14.72
CA ALA A 265 1.01 0.09 15.33
C ALA A 265 2.11 -0.45 14.37
N ARG A 266 1.91 -0.36 13.06
CA ARG A 266 2.95 -0.57 12.03
C ARG A 266 3.92 0.61 12.02
N LEU A 267 3.43 1.82 11.77
CA LEU A 267 4.28 3.01 11.54
C LEU A 267 5.12 3.40 12.75
N VAL A 268 4.65 3.17 13.99
CA VAL A 268 5.46 3.40 15.22
C VAL A 268 6.56 2.35 15.40
N ARG A 269 6.36 1.14 14.87
CA ARG A 269 7.36 0.07 14.88
C ARG A 269 8.43 0.35 13.83
N ASP A 270 8.00 0.57 12.60
CA ASP A 270 8.79 0.78 11.37
C ASP A 270 9.15 2.25 11.10
N ALA A 271 9.10 3.10 12.12
CA ALA A 271 9.44 4.52 12.00
C ALA A 271 10.85 4.76 11.40
N GLY A 272 11.76 3.78 11.50
CA GLY A 272 13.08 3.83 10.87
C GLY A 272 13.09 3.84 9.33
N ALA A 273 11.96 3.55 8.66
CA ALA A 273 11.82 3.71 7.21
C ALA A 273 11.54 5.16 6.76
N PHE A 274 11.29 6.09 7.70
CA PHE A 274 10.96 7.48 7.39
C PHE A 274 12.22 8.36 7.32
N HIS A 275 12.58 8.79 6.11
CA HIS A 275 13.67 9.73 5.86
C HIS A 275 13.18 11.16 5.53
N THR A 276 11.91 11.32 5.16
CA THR A 276 11.22 12.59 4.92
C THR A 276 11.34 13.57 6.09
N PRO A 277 11.69 14.85 5.86
CA PRO A 277 11.70 15.89 6.90
C PRO A 277 10.38 15.94 7.68
N THR A 278 10.44 15.96 9.01
CA THR A 278 9.29 15.62 9.88
C THR A 278 9.08 16.61 11.02
N LEU A 279 7.93 17.29 11.06
CA LEU A 279 7.47 18.06 12.21
C LEU A 279 6.29 17.35 12.91
N ILE A 280 6.40 17.08 14.20
CA ILE A 280 5.33 16.48 15.01
C ILE A 280 4.82 17.48 16.05
N LEU A 281 3.54 17.83 15.98
CA LEU A 281 2.90 18.81 16.85
C LEU A 281 1.87 18.11 17.74
N SER A 282 1.78 18.41 19.04
CA SER A 282 0.87 17.69 19.94
C SER A 282 0.43 18.50 21.16
N GLY A 283 -0.79 18.29 21.66
CA GLY A 283 -1.26 18.90 22.92
C GLY A 283 -0.76 18.18 24.18
N SER A 284 -0.50 18.93 25.26
CA SER A 284 -0.13 18.34 26.55
C SER A 284 -1.33 17.68 27.25
N ALA A 285 -2.55 18.18 27.01
CA ALA A 285 -3.81 17.74 27.62
C ALA A 285 -4.67 16.84 26.70
N ASP A 286 -4.09 16.29 25.63
CA ASP A 286 -4.78 15.39 24.70
C ASP A 286 -5.39 14.16 25.42
N ARG A 287 -6.72 14.01 25.32
CA ARG A 287 -7.50 12.89 25.90
C ARG A 287 -8.01 11.88 24.85
N VAL A 288 -7.63 12.05 23.57
CA VAL A 288 -8.07 11.21 22.45
C VAL A 288 -7.00 10.18 22.06
N VAL A 289 -5.71 10.55 22.06
CA VAL A 289 -4.61 9.68 21.58
C VAL A 289 -3.45 9.53 22.58
N HIS A 290 -2.61 8.50 22.40
CA HIS A 290 -1.47 8.22 23.27
C HIS A 290 -0.18 8.94 22.81
N ARG A 291 0.09 10.13 23.37
CA ARG A 291 1.33 10.91 23.10
C ARG A 291 2.64 10.13 23.28
N ARG A 292 2.67 9.09 24.11
CA ARG A 292 3.83 8.18 24.24
C ARG A 292 4.25 7.59 22.89
N LEU A 293 3.31 7.19 22.03
CA LEU A 293 3.67 6.60 20.73
C LEU A 293 4.14 7.65 19.72
N GLN A 294 3.63 8.87 19.80
CA GLN A 294 4.09 10.01 18.98
C GLN A 294 5.58 10.32 19.28
N ARG A 295 5.98 10.25 20.55
CA ARG A 295 7.39 10.34 20.97
C ARG A 295 8.23 9.15 20.51
N VAL A 296 7.73 7.91 20.62
CA VAL A 296 8.46 6.71 20.16
C VAL A 296 8.67 6.74 18.64
N PHE A 297 7.68 7.21 17.87
CA PHE A 297 7.80 7.46 16.43
C PHE A 297 8.90 8.50 16.17
N PHE A 298 8.80 9.71 16.75
CA PHE A 298 9.80 10.77 16.62
C PHE A 298 11.25 10.30 16.91
N GLN A 299 11.43 9.54 17.99
CA GLN A 299 12.74 9.00 18.38
C GLN A 299 13.32 8.05 17.32
N ARG A 300 12.46 7.30 16.62
CA ARG A 300 12.82 6.26 15.64
C ARG A 300 12.86 6.73 14.18
N VAL A 301 12.24 7.86 13.83
CA VAL A 301 12.31 8.44 12.47
C VAL A 301 13.78 8.63 12.05
N SER A 302 14.16 8.11 10.89
CA SER A 302 15.54 8.19 10.36
C SER A 302 15.89 9.51 9.69
N SER A 303 14.90 10.39 9.47
CA SER A 303 15.14 11.74 8.95
C SER A 303 16.07 12.54 9.86
N THR A 304 17.05 13.21 9.25
CA THR A 304 17.98 14.15 9.88
C THR A 304 17.26 15.45 10.28
N VAL A 305 16.28 15.89 9.48
CA VAL A 305 15.47 17.09 9.72
C VAL A 305 14.18 16.69 10.44
N LYS A 306 14.23 16.54 11.76
CA LYS A 306 13.05 16.19 12.56
C LYS A 306 12.86 17.03 13.83
N GLU A 307 11.63 17.46 14.06
CA GLU A 307 11.23 18.26 15.23
C GLU A 307 9.97 17.69 15.91
N MET A 308 9.88 17.85 17.23
CA MET A 308 8.64 17.56 17.99
C MET A 308 8.35 18.69 18.99
N LYS A 309 7.17 19.31 18.87
CA LYS A 309 6.70 20.38 19.77
C LYS A 309 5.46 19.92 20.54
N VAL A 310 5.42 20.17 21.85
CA VAL A 310 4.29 19.81 22.72
C VAL A 310 3.75 21.04 23.43
N PHE A 311 2.52 21.43 23.12
CA PHE A 311 1.92 22.68 23.59
C PHE A 311 1.23 22.51 24.95
N PRO A 312 1.62 23.24 26.01
CA PRO A 312 0.99 23.16 27.32
C PRO A 312 -0.50 23.53 27.30
N GLY A 313 -1.31 22.78 28.06
CA GLY A 313 -2.75 23.02 28.25
C GLY A 313 -3.64 22.64 27.07
N MET A 314 -3.13 22.68 25.84
CA MET A 314 -3.88 22.33 24.63
C MET A 314 -4.33 20.87 24.61
N ARG A 315 -5.56 20.65 24.11
CA ARG A 315 -6.19 19.33 23.94
C ARG A 315 -5.79 18.70 22.59
N HIS A 316 -6.66 17.93 21.96
CA HIS A 316 -6.33 17.20 20.72
C HIS A 316 -6.21 18.11 19.49
N ASP A 317 -6.96 19.20 19.47
CA ASP A 317 -7.22 20.06 18.31
C ASP A 317 -6.37 21.34 18.30
N ILE A 318 -5.06 21.16 18.31
CA ILE A 318 -4.14 22.28 18.50
C ILE A 318 -4.21 23.37 17.39
N LEU A 319 -4.85 23.08 16.25
CA LEU A 319 -5.15 24.05 15.17
C LEU A 319 -6.39 24.92 15.45
N HIS A 320 -7.29 24.50 16.34
CA HIS A 320 -8.51 25.22 16.73
C HIS A 320 -8.58 25.47 18.26
N GLU A 321 -7.42 25.54 18.92
CA GLU A 321 -7.28 25.98 20.31
C GLU A 321 -7.16 27.52 20.38
N LYS A 322 -7.53 28.12 21.52
CA LYS A 322 -7.47 29.59 21.72
C LYS A 322 -6.10 30.21 21.44
N LYS A 323 -5.02 29.42 21.60
CA LYS A 323 -3.64 29.84 21.32
C LYS A 323 -3.08 29.22 20.02
N ARG A 324 -3.94 28.89 19.04
CA ARG A 324 -3.58 28.27 17.75
C ARG A 324 -2.44 28.98 17.01
N GLY A 325 -2.31 30.30 17.15
CA GLY A 325 -1.21 31.08 16.56
C GLY A 325 0.19 30.55 16.89
N LEU A 326 0.40 29.97 18.08
CA LEU A 326 1.69 29.34 18.45
C LEU A 326 1.99 28.10 17.59
N VAL A 327 0.96 27.35 17.23
CA VAL A 327 1.06 26.13 16.41
C VAL A 327 1.27 26.50 14.94
N LEU A 328 0.54 27.50 14.45
CA LEU A 328 0.67 28.02 13.09
C LEU A 328 2.06 28.66 12.85
N ALA A 329 2.63 29.30 13.86
CA ALA A 329 3.99 29.84 13.80
C ALA A 329 5.06 28.74 13.65
N GLU A 330 4.93 27.64 14.40
CA GLU A 330 5.82 26.46 14.27
C GLU A 330 5.69 25.79 12.89
N ILE A 331 4.46 25.71 12.34
CA ILE A 331 4.22 25.20 10.99
C ILE A 331 4.88 26.10 9.94
N ARG A 332 4.64 27.43 9.97
CA ARG A 332 5.29 28.40 9.06
C ARG A 332 6.81 28.34 9.14
N GLY A 333 7.36 28.32 10.35
CA GLY A 333 8.81 28.32 10.57
C GLY A 333 9.48 27.05 10.02
N PHE A 334 8.83 25.89 10.17
CA PHE A 334 9.28 24.66 9.53
C PHE A 334 9.13 24.72 8.01
N PHE A 335 8.02 25.25 7.50
CA PHE A 335 7.80 25.44 6.05
C PHE A 335 8.93 26.28 5.43
N ALA A 336 9.28 27.43 6.03
CA ALA A 336 10.42 28.25 5.59
C ALA A 336 11.72 27.46 5.57
N ARG A 337 12.11 26.84 6.70
CA ARG A 337 13.33 26.01 6.81
C ARG A 337 13.43 24.89 5.77
N LEU A 338 12.31 24.35 5.29
CA LEU A 338 12.31 23.33 4.23
C LEU A 338 12.66 23.91 2.85
N TYR A 339 12.26 25.14 2.53
CA TYR A 339 12.52 25.77 1.23
C TYR A 339 13.75 26.69 1.20
N ASP A 340 14.24 27.12 2.36
CA ASP A 340 15.49 27.89 2.52
C ASP A 340 16.77 27.04 2.30
N HIS A 341 16.60 25.71 2.17
CA HIS A 341 17.67 24.73 2.02
C HIS A 341 17.35 23.75 0.86
N PRO A 342 18.37 23.15 0.21
CA PRO A 342 18.14 22.08 -0.78
C PRO A 342 17.52 20.82 -0.14
N PRO A 343 16.90 19.92 -0.93
CA PRO A 343 16.34 18.67 -0.39
C PRO A 343 17.40 17.82 0.32
N THR A 344 17.16 17.43 1.57
CA THR A 344 18.14 16.72 2.41
C THR A 344 17.87 15.21 2.50
N THR A 345 17.53 14.57 1.38
CA THR A 345 17.27 13.11 1.36
C THR A 345 18.59 12.35 1.49
N PRO A 346 18.80 11.53 2.54
CA PRO A 346 20.00 10.70 2.66
C PRO A 346 19.91 9.52 1.68
N SER A 347 21.01 9.23 0.97
CA SER A 347 21.08 8.08 0.07
C SER A 347 20.92 6.75 0.83
N LEU A 348 20.06 5.89 0.31
CA LEU A 348 19.71 4.57 0.85
C LEU A 348 20.40 3.43 0.07
N LEU A 349 21.22 3.73 -0.94
CA LEU A 349 21.98 2.72 -1.69
C LEU A 349 22.82 1.78 -0.79
N THR A 350 23.23 2.23 0.40
CA THR A 350 23.97 1.44 1.41
C THR A 350 23.16 1.09 2.67
N ALA A 351 21.83 1.11 2.60
CA ALA A 351 20.95 0.76 3.73
C ALA A 351 20.91 -0.76 4.05
N ASP A 352 21.62 -1.58 3.27
CA ASP A 352 21.99 -2.96 3.59
C ASP A 352 23.22 -3.07 4.52
N LEU A 353 24.02 -2.01 4.62
CA LEU A 353 25.21 -1.92 5.48
C LEU A 353 24.91 -1.21 6.81
N THR A 354 23.98 -0.25 6.82
CA THR A 354 23.66 0.59 8.00
C THR A 354 22.19 1.00 8.05
N GLY A 355 21.66 1.24 9.26
CA GLY A 355 20.32 1.80 9.47
C GLY A 355 19.24 0.75 9.76
N ALA A 356 18.00 1.21 9.92
CA ALA A 356 16.95 0.44 10.60
C ALA A 356 16.62 -0.92 9.97
N SER A 357 16.60 -1.04 8.64
CA SER A 357 16.37 -2.31 7.94
C SER A 357 17.52 -3.29 8.18
N ARG A 358 18.77 -2.80 8.23
CA ARG A 358 19.94 -3.60 8.61
C ARG A 358 19.94 -3.98 10.09
N ASP A 359 19.64 -3.05 10.99
CA ASP A 359 19.59 -3.31 12.44
C ASP A 359 18.56 -4.41 12.77
N GLU A 360 17.39 -4.38 12.14
CA GLU A 360 16.37 -5.44 12.29
C GLU A 360 16.85 -6.77 11.69
N PHE A 361 17.50 -6.75 10.51
CA PHE A 361 18.07 -7.96 9.91
C PHE A 361 19.14 -8.62 10.79
N ASP A 362 20.05 -7.84 11.40
CA ASP A 362 21.04 -8.37 12.33
C ASP A 362 20.40 -8.85 13.65
N ARG A 363 19.39 -8.14 14.16
CA ARG A 363 18.60 -8.56 15.33
C ARG A 363 17.89 -9.89 15.09
N LEU A 364 17.40 -10.12 13.87
CA LEU A 364 16.74 -11.36 13.47
C LEU A 364 17.74 -12.47 13.13
N SER A 365 18.91 -12.16 12.58
CA SER A 365 19.98 -13.13 12.30
C SER A 365 20.57 -13.71 13.59
N ARG A 366 20.72 -12.90 14.65
CA ARG A 366 21.23 -13.35 15.95
C ARG A 366 20.19 -14.22 16.69
N PRO A 367 20.58 -15.32 17.36
CA PRO A 367 19.66 -16.16 18.12
C PRO A 367 19.13 -15.45 19.39
N LEU A 368 17.94 -15.82 19.85
CA LEU A 368 17.40 -15.30 21.11
C LEU A 368 18.15 -15.88 22.32
N PRO A 369 18.38 -15.10 23.40
CA PRO A 369 19.04 -15.58 24.63
C PRO A 369 18.37 -16.84 25.20
N PRO A 370 19.13 -17.82 25.75
CA PRO A 370 18.58 -19.08 26.27
C PRO A 370 17.44 -18.90 27.28
N TRP A 371 17.58 -17.92 28.18
CA TRP A 371 16.60 -17.58 29.22
C TRP A 371 15.45 -16.68 28.74
N SER A 372 15.38 -16.33 27.45
CA SER A 372 14.30 -15.47 26.93
C SER A 372 12.97 -16.25 26.86
N PRO A 373 11.87 -15.80 27.49
CA PRO A 373 10.55 -16.42 27.35
C PRO A 373 10.09 -16.48 25.88
N LYS A 374 10.54 -15.52 25.07
CA LYS A 374 10.28 -15.46 23.62
C LYS A 374 10.98 -16.59 22.85
N ARG A 375 12.14 -17.07 23.31
CA ARG A 375 12.82 -18.24 22.72
C ARG A 375 11.95 -19.49 22.87
N TRP A 376 11.42 -19.71 24.08
CA TRP A 376 10.50 -20.81 24.36
C TRP A 376 9.19 -20.68 23.58
N GLN A 377 8.62 -19.48 23.47
CA GLN A 377 7.43 -19.23 22.64
C GLN A 377 7.65 -19.62 21.16
N MET A 378 8.79 -19.23 20.58
CA MET A 378 9.12 -19.57 19.19
C MET A 378 9.43 -21.07 19.01
N ALA A 379 10.10 -21.70 19.98
CA ALA A 379 10.35 -23.14 19.96
C ALA A 379 9.04 -23.96 20.01
N ILE A 380 8.09 -23.56 20.86
CA ILE A 380 6.75 -24.18 20.92
C ILE A 380 5.99 -23.98 19.60
N ALA A 381 6.03 -22.77 19.02
CA ALA A 381 5.43 -22.51 17.70
C ALA A 381 6.06 -23.36 16.59
N SER A 382 7.39 -23.54 16.61
CA SER A 382 8.11 -24.38 15.66
C SER A 382 7.80 -25.85 15.83
N LEU A 383 7.68 -26.35 17.06
CA LEU A 383 7.29 -27.73 17.33
C LEU A 383 5.84 -28.00 16.88
N ALA A 384 4.92 -27.07 17.16
CA ALA A 384 3.54 -27.17 16.71
C ALA A 384 3.42 -27.20 15.17
N LEU A 385 4.17 -26.34 14.47
CA LEU A 385 4.19 -26.30 13.00
C LEU A 385 4.91 -27.49 12.36
N SER A 386 5.95 -28.05 12.99
CA SER A 386 6.70 -29.20 12.48
C SER A 386 6.07 -30.56 12.80
N THR A 387 5.08 -30.60 13.70
CA THR A 387 4.29 -31.79 14.06
C THR A 387 2.85 -31.66 13.56
N VAL A 388 1.92 -31.16 14.39
CA VAL A 388 0.48 -31.03 14.10
C VAL A 388 0.22 -30.18 12.84
N GLY A 389 1.07 -29.17 12.59
CA GLY A 389 1.01 -28.33 11.40
C GLY A 389 1.12 -29.12 10.09
N LYS A 390 1.82 -30.26 10.04
CA LYS A 390 1.94 -31.10 8.84
C LYS A 390 0.64 -31.83 8.44
N LEU A 391 -0.44 -31.68 9.21
CA LEU A 391 -1.79 -32.05 8.76
C LEU A 391 -2.34 -31.04 7.72
N SER A 392 -1.85 -29.80 7.70
CA SER A 392 -2.03 -28.86 6.60
C SER A 392 -1.04 -29.18 5.49
N ASP A 393 -1.52 -29.24 4.25
CA ASP A 393 -0.65 -29.53 3.11
C ASP A 393 0.22 -28.32 2.75
N GLY A 394 -0.26 -27.08 2.97
CA GLY A 394 0.55 -25.87 2.80
C GLY A 394 1.76 -25.81 3.75
N ILE A 395 1.56 -26.14 5.04
CA ILE A 395 2.65 -26.19 6.02
C ILE A 395 3.57 -27.39 5.76
N ARG A 396 3.01 -28.55 5.38
CA ARG A 396 3.79 -29.74 5.02
C ARG A 396 4.70 -29.47 3.81
N LEU A 397 4.18 -28.87 2.74
CA LEU A 397 4.97 -28.43 1.58
C LEU A 397 6.03 -27.39 1.98
N GLY A 398 5.71 -26.48 2.90
CA GLY A 398 6.68 -25.53 3.47
C GLY A 398 7.89 -26.22 4.11
N TRP A 399 7.69 -27.28 4.90
CA TRP A 399 8.80 -28.09 5.43
C TRP A 399 9.51 -28.92 4.34
N GLU A 400 8.76 -29.57 3.45
CA GLU A 400 9.29 -30.43 2.38
C GLU A 400 10.14 -29.67 1.36
N ALA A 401 9.70 -28.49 0.90
CA ALA A 401 10.31 -27.73 -0.19
C ALA A 401 10.90 -26.36 0.22
N GLY A 402 10.58 -25.87 1.42
CA GLY A 402 10.92 -24.50 1.87
C GLY A 402 9.71 -23.57 1.70
N PHE A 403 9.47 -22.65 2.65
CA PHE A 403 8.24 -21.85 2.67
C PHE A 403 8.17 -20.79 1.56
N ASP A 404 9.32 -20.32 1.07
CA ASP A 404 9.46 -19.39 -0.07
C ASP A 404 9.61 -20.10 -1.44
N SER A 405 9.61 -21.44 -1.47
CA SER A 405 9.83 -22.20 -2.70
C SER A 405 8.63 -22.16 -3.65
N GLY A 406 8.89 -22.30 -4.96
CA GLY A 406 7.84 -22.29 -6.00
C GLY A 406 6.70 -23.29 -5.76
N ARG A 407 6.99 -24.45 -5.16
CA ARG A 407 5.98 -25.46 -4.78
C ARG A 407 5.06 -24.97 -3.66
N SER A 408 5.60 -24.31 -2.65
CA SER A 408 4.84 -23.71 -1.55
C SER A 408 4.00 -22.52 -2.05
N LEU A 409 4.57 -21.71 -2.94
CA LEU A 409 3.89 -20.55 -3.55
C LEU A 409 2.74 -20.98 -4.48
N ASP A 410 2.91 -22.01 -5.31
CA ASP A 410 1.83 -22.52 -6.17
C ASP A 410 0.63 -23.02 -5.33
N TYR A 411 0.86 -23.67 -4.19
CA TYR A 411 -0.20 -24.02 -3.23
C TYR A 411 -0.91 -22.77 -2.66
N VAL A 412 -0.14 -21.74 -2.28
CA VAL A 412 -0.69 -20.48 -1.76
C VAL A 412 -1.52 -19.73 -2.82
N TYR A 413 -1.11 -19.76 -4.09
CA TYR A 413 -1.85 -19.18 -5.21
C TYR A 413 -3.13 -19.96 -5.55
N ARG A 414 -3.16 -21.30 -5.41
CA ARG A 414 -4.39 -22.10 -5.56
C ARG A 414 -5.46 -21.76 -4.53
N ASN A 415 -5.06 -21.32 -3.33
CA ASN A 415 -5.94 -20.88 -2.24
C ASN A 415 -7.03 -21.90 -1.81
N GLN A 416 -6.80 -23.20 -2.02
CA GLN A 416 -7.72 -24.28 -1.70
C GLN A 416 -7.20 -25.08 -0.49
N PRO A 417 -7.94 -25.13 0.65
CA PRO A 417 -7.55 -25.96 1.79
C PRO A 417 -7.71 -27.46 1.50
N GLN A 418 -6.58 -28.17 1.32
CA GLN A 418 -6.55 -29.58 0.88
C GLN A 418 -6.08 -30.57 1.96
N GLY A 419 -5.57 -30.09 3.10
CA GLY A 419 -4.94 -30.90 4.14
C GLY A 419 -5.79 -32.01 4.76
N ARG A 420 -5.12 -32.89 5.49
CA ARG A 420 -5.65 -34.20 5.89
C ARG A 420 -6.76 -34.09 6.95
N LEU A 421 -7.80 -34.92 6.82
CA LEU A 421 -8.95 -35.00 7.74
C LEU A 421 -9.79 -33.70 7.77
N GLY A 422 -10.57 -33.48 8.83
CA GLY A 422 -11.26 -32.20 9.08
C GLY A 422 -10.33 -31.12 9.62
N ILE A 423 -9.39 -31.50 10.51
CA ILE A 423 -8.47 -30.57 11.17
C ILE A 423 -7.42 -29.98 10.21
N GLY A 424 -6.87 -30.78 9.28
CA GLY A 424 -5.90 -30.28 8.29
C GLY A 424 -6.48 -29.21 7.38
N ARG A 425 -7.70 -29.42 6.85
CA ARG A 425 -8.44 -28.39 6.09
C ARG A 425 -8.74 -27.12 6.90
N TRP A 426 -8.91 -27.23 8.21
CA TRP A 426 -9.06 -26.07 9.10
C TRP A 426 -7.72 -25.33 9.30
N ILE A 427 -6.62 -26.06 9.51
CA ILE A 427 -5.27 -25.48 9.60
C ILE A 427 -4.88 -24.82 8.28
N ASP A 428 -5.09 -25.46 7.12
CA ASP A 428 -4.81 -24.87 5.80
C ASP A 428 -5.64 -23.61 5.56
N ARG A 429 -6.92 -23.59 5.96
CA ARG A 429 -7.74 -22.39 5.87
C ARG A 429 -7.16 -21.25 6.72
N TRP A 430 -6.62 -21.52 7.91
CA TRP A 430 -5.95 -20.51 8.73
C TRP A 430 -4.62 -20.06 8.11
N TYR A 431 -3.80 -21.01 7.65
CA TYR A 431 -2.53 -20.76 6.95
C TYR A 431 -2.74 -19.86 5.72
N LEU A 432 -3.55 -20.29 4.75
CA LEU A 432 -3.87 -19.56 3.52
C LEU A 432 -4.54 -18.19 3.80
N SER A 433 -5.20 -18.03 4.94
CA SER A 433 -5.79 -16.75 5.38
C SER A 433 -4.83 -15.85 6.16
N SER A 434 -3.57 -16.24 6.39
CA SER A 434 -2.58 -15.38 7.08
C SER A 434 -2.23 -14.12 6.26
N PRO A 435 -1.85 -12.99 6.91
CA PRO A 435 -1.58 -11.73 6.20
C PRO A 435 -0.59 -11.86 5.03
N GLY A 436 0.57 -12.51 5.24
CA GLY A 436 1.57 -12.70 4.17
C GLY A 436 1.04 -13.48 2.97
N TRP A 437 0.25 -14.53 3.19
CA TRP A 437 -0.35 -15.33 2.11
C TRP A 437 -1.58 -14.66 1.45
N ARG A 438 -2.25 -13.71 2.11
CA ARG A 438 -3.18 -12.80 1.44
C ARG A 438 -2.43 -11.80 0.56
N GLY A 439 -1.41 -11.15 1.12
CA GLY A 439 -0.59 -10.15 0.43
C GLY A 439 0.07 -10.70 -0.83
N ILE A 440 0.61 -11.93 -0.79
CA ILE A 440 1.28 -12.49 -1.98
C ILE A 440 0.32 -12.83 -3.13
N ARG A 441 -0.96 -13.10 -2.84
CA ARG A 441 -2.01 -13.25 -3.87
C ARG A 441 -2.40 -11.90 -4.46
N GLN A 442 -2.66 -10.90 -3.61
CA GLN A 442 -2.89 -9.52 -4.06
C GLN A 442 -1.70 -8.96 -4.86
N ARG A 443 -0.45 -9.36 -4.53
CA ARG A 443 0.74 -9.05 -5.34
C ARG A 443 0.67 -9.67 -6.74
N ARG A 444 0.20 -10.91 -6.91
CA ARG A 444 -0.02 -11.52 -8.24
C ARG A 444 -1.13 -10.81 -9.02
N GLU A 445 -2.22 -10.43 -8.34
CA GLU A 445 -3.35 -9.70 -8.93
C GLU A 445 -2.90 -8.31 -9.41
N ASN A 446 -2.21 -7.55 -8.56
CA ASN A 446 -1.62 -6.25 -8.87
C ASN A 446 -0.58 -6.34 -10.01
N LEU A 447 0.26 -7.38 -10.01
CA LEU A 447 1.23 -7.66 -11.09
C LEU A 447 0.54 -7.95 -12.42
N ALA A 448 -0.50 -8.76 -12.44
CA ALA A 448 -1.26 -9.04 -13.65
C ALA A 448 -1.95 -7.77 -14.20
N ALA A 449 -2.46 -6.89 -13.32
CA ALA A 449 -3.06 -5.62 -13.72
C ALA A 449 -2.04 -4.62 -14.30
N LEU A 450 -0.88 -4.43 -13.64
CA LEU A 450 0.23 -3.60 -14.15
C LEU A 450 0.77 -4.16 -15.48
N LEU A 451 0.92 -5.48 -15.59
CA LEU A 451 1.42 -6.13 -16.81
C LEU A 451 0.45 -5.96 -17.97
N ARG A 452 -0.84 -6.29 -17.78
CA ARG A 452 -1.89 -6.16 -18.81
C ARG A 452 -1.96 -4.74 -19.34
N SER A 453 -2.09 -3.75 -18.45
CA SER A 453 -2.21 -2.34 -18.83
C SER A 453 -0.96 -1.77 -19.52
N THR A 454 0.24 -2.18 -19.08
CA THR A 454 1.49 -1.77 -19.74
C THR A 454 1.59 -2.37 -21.16
N VAL A 455 1.19 -3.63 -21.34
CA VAL A 455 1.10 -4.27 -22.67
C VAL A 455 0.06 -3.59 -23.54
N SER A 456 -1.17 -3.36 -23.05
CA SER A 456 -2.20 -2.62 -23.80
C SER A 456 -1.74 -1.21 -24.20
N SER A 457 -0.98 -0.52 -23.34
CA SER A 457 -0.41 0.80 -23.65
C SER A 457 0.68 0.76 -24.72
N LEU A 458 1.46 -0.33 -24.79
CA LEU A 458 2.44 -0.54 -25.86
C LEU A 458 1.76 -0.86 -27.20
N LEU A 459 0.74 -1.72 -27.20
CA LEU A 459 -0.05 -2.08 -28.38
C LEU A 459 -0.79 -0.87 -28.96
N GLN A 460 -1.46 -0.08 -28.11
CA GLN A 460 -2.13 1.18 -28.52
C GLN A 460 -1.16 2.20 -29.10
N ALA A 461 0.11 2.18 -28.69
CA ALA A 461 1.17 3.02 -29.23
C ALA A 461 1.87 2.40 -30.47
N ALA A 462 1.34 1.31 -31.03
CA ALA A 462 1.93 0.53 -32.12
C ALA A 462 3.41 0.11 -31.88
N ARG A 463 3.79 -0.12 -30.61
CA ARG A 463 5.14 -0.55 -30.23
C ARG A 463 5.17 -2.08 -30.11
N PRO A 464 6.06 -2.79 -30.82
CA PRO A 464 6.17 -4.26 -30.73
C PRO A 464 6.48 -4.67 -29.29
N VAL A 465 5.75 -5.64 -28.74
CA VAL A 465 5.83 -5.98 -27.31
C VAL A 465 6.84 -7.09 -27.09
N ARG A 466 7.93 -6.79 -26.37
CA ARG A 466 9.00 -7.73 -26.06
C ARG A 466 9.23 -7.78 -24.55
N ILE A 467 8.64 -8.80 -23.94
CA ILE A 467 8.66 -9.06 -22.50
C ILE A 467 9.91 -9.84 -22.14
N LEU A 468 10.69 -9.35 -21.17
CA LEU A 468 11.72 -10.12 -20.46
C LEU A 468 11.28 -10.28 -19.02
N ASP A 469 11.10 -11.51 -18.56
CA ASP A 469 11.02 -11.81 -17.12
C ASP A 469 12.31 -12.53 -16.71
N VAL A 470 13.02 -11.98 -15.71
CA VAL A 470 14.31 -12.52 -15.28
C VAL A 470 14.21 -13.66 -14.26
N ALA A 471 13.04 -13.84 -13.63
CA ALA A 471 12.82 -14.79 -12.54
C ALA A 471 11.39 -15.32 -12.57
N ALA A 472 10.96 -15.78 -13.75
CA ALA A 472 9.56 -16.01 -14.11
C ALA A 472 8.89 -17.16 -13.32
N GLY A 473 9.67 -18.06 -12.70
CA GLY A 473 9.15 -19.36 -12.28
C GLY A 473 8.56 -20.11 -13.47
N PRO A 474 7.43 -20.81 -13.29
CA PRO A 474 6.64 -21.37 -14.39
C PRO A 474 5.94 -20.33 -15.30
N GLY A 475 6.24 -19.04 -15.18
CA GLY A 475 5.76 -17.97 -16.07
C GLY A 475 4.27 -17.65 -16.00
N ARG A 476 3.50 -18.27 -15.07
CA ARG A 476 2.03 -18.32 -15.10
C ARG A 476 1.35 -16.99 -15.45
N TYR A 477 1.69 -15.88 -14.78
CA TYR A 477 1.00 -14.59 -15.02
C TYR A 477 1.26 -13.99 -16.41
N VAL A 478 2.42 -14.28 -17.04
CA VAL A 478 2.68 -13.90 -18.44
C VAL A 478 1.92 -14.83 -19.37
N LEU A 479 1.95 -16.15 -19.12
CA LEU A 479 1.19 -17.13 -19.91
C LEU A 479 -0.33 -16.93 -19.82
N ASP A 480 -0.83 -16.44 -18.69
CA ASP A 480 -2.24 -16.08 -18.49
C ASP A 480 -2.59 -14.87 -19.37
N LEU A 481 -1.79 -13.79 -19.30
CA LEU A 481 -1.97 -12.60 -20.15
C LEU A 481 -1.89 -12.91 -21.66
N LEU A 482 -0.93 -13.70 -22.10
CA LEU A 482 -0.78 -14.10 -23.51
C LEU A 482 -1.92 -15.02 -23.98
N SER A 483 -2.63 -15.68 -23.06
CA SER A 483 -3.85 -16.43 -23.38
C SER A 483 -5.08 -15.54 -23.54
N GLU A 484 -5.07 -14.35 -22.93
CA GLU A 484 -6.09 -13.31 -23.11
C GLU A 484 -5.86 -12.50 -24.40
N LEU A 485 -4.59 -12.19 -24.72
CA LEU A 485 -4.18 -11.36 -25.86
C LEU A 485 -3.74 -12.19 -27.10
N ARG A 486 -4.45 -13.28 -27.40
CA ARG A 486 -4.14 -14.13 -28.56
C ARG A 486 -4.36 -13.37 -29.87
N GLY A 487 -3.34 -13.37 -30.73
CA GLY A 487 -3.36 -12.70 -32.05
C GLY A 487 -2.54 -11.41 -32.10
N GLU A 488 -2.13 -10.87 -30.96
CA GLU A 488 -1.20 -9.74 -30.87
C GLU A 488 0.27 -10.20 -31.07
N ASP A 489 1.11 -9.39 -31.71
CA ASP A 489 2.57 -9.64 -31.81
C ASP A 489 3.26 -9.32 -30.48
N ILE A 490 3.21 -10.30 -29.57
CA ILE A 490 3.85 -10.26 -28.26
C ILE A 490 4.86 -11.40 -28.14
N GLN A 491 6.12 -11.04 -27.98
CA GLN A 491 7.23 -11.97 -27.75
C GLN A 491 7.58 -11.97 -26.26
N ALA A 492 7.76 -13.14 -25.65
CA ALA A 492 8.10 -13.25 -24.23
C ALA A 492 9.30 -14.18 -24.00
N ARG A 493 10.34 -13.65 -23.34
CA ARG A 493 11.49 -14.43 -22.86
C ARG A 493 11.40 -14.56 -21.35
N LEU A 494 11.25 -15.79 -20.88
CA LEU A 494 11.01 -16.12 -19.48
C LEU A 494 12.21 -16.90 -18.93
N ARG A 495 12.97 -16.27 -18.03
CA ARG A 495 14.19 -16.83 -17.43
C ARG A 495 13.97 -17.29 -16.00
N ASP A 496 14.66 -18.36 -15.64
CA ASP A 496 14.82 -18.85 -14.27
C ASP A 496 16.13 -19.66 -14.19
N TRP A 497 16.72 -19.79 -13.01
CA TRP A 497 17.91 -20.63 -12.80
C TRP A 497 17.53 -22.10 -12.56
N ASN A 498 16.32 -22.35 -12.07
CA ASN A 498 15.80 -23.68 -11.71
C ASN A 498 15.11 -24.35 -12.92
N LEU A 499 15.70 -25.46 -13.40
CA LEU A 499 15.19 -26.24 -14.53
C LEU A 499 13.71 -26.67 -14.36
N SER A 500 13.31 -27.09 -13.15
CA SER A 500 11.93 -27.54 -12.90
C SER A 500 10.87 -26.44 -13.06
N ASN A 501 11.24 -25.17 -12.88
CA ASN A 501 10.37 -24.03 -13.18
C ASN A 501 10.19 -23.87 -14.70
N LEU A 502 11.29 -23.98 -15.47
CA LEU A 502 11.30 -23.88 -16.93
C LEU A 502 10.54 -25.04 -17.60
N GLU A 503 10.69 -26.27 -17.08
CA GLU A 503 9.98 -27.45 -17.55
C GLU A 503 8.47 -27.31 -17.36
N ALA A 504 8.02 -26.88 -16.17
CA ALA A 504 6.62 -26.59 -15.90
C ALA A 504 6.08 -25.44 -16.79
N GLY A 505 6.88 -24.39 -17.01
CA GLY A 505 6.53 -23.28 -17.90
C GLY A 505 6.38 -23.71 -19.37
N ARG A 506 7.30 -24.53 -19.89
CA ARG A 506 7.23 -25.11 -21.24
C ARG A 506 6.01 -26.01 -21.41
N ALA A 507 5.69 -26.84 -20.42
CA ALA A 507 4.48 -27.68 -20.45
C ALA A 507 3.20 -26.83 -20.54
N LEU A 508 3.07 -25.79 -19.71
CA LEU A 508 1.95 -24.84 -19.75
C LEU A 508 1.89 -24.04 -21.08
N THR A 509 3.03 -23.80 -21.72
CA THR A 509 3.13 -23.11 -23.01
C THR A 509 2.62 -23.98 -24.15
N ALA A 510 3.01 -25.26 -24.16
CA ALA A 510 2.53 -26.24 -25.12
C ALA A 510 1.03 -26.56 -24.94
N GLU A 511 0.56 -26.71 -23.69
CA GLU A 511 -0.87 -26.88 -23.33
C GLU A 511 -1.73 -25.74 -23.90
N ARG A 512 -1.17 -24.52 -23.96
CA ARG A 512 -1.88 -23.31 -24.39
C ARG A 512 -1.65 -22.93 -25.84
N GLY A 513 -0.68 -23.52 -26.55
CA GLY A 513 -0.27 -23.09 -27.90
C GLY A 513 0.16 -21.62 -27.91
N LEU A 514 1.27 -21.32 -27.24
CA LEU A 514 1.83 -19.96 -27.09
C LEU A 514 3.27 -19.90 -27.65
N ASP A 515 3.40 -20.08 -28.95
CA ASP A 515 4.68 -20.32 -29.63
C ASP A 515 5.67 -19.14 -29.59
N THR A 516 5.22 -17.94 -29.23
CA THR A 516 6.05 -16.74 -29.04
C THR A 516 6.77 -16.67 -27.69
N VAL A 517 6.66 -17.72 -26.86
CA VAL A 517 7.24 -17.78 -25.51
C VAL A 517 8.49 -18.67 -25.45
N VAL A 518 9.63 -18.08 -25.09
CA VAL A 518 10.92 -18.77 -24.96
C VAL A 518 11.32 -18.88 -23.49
N PHE A 519 11.46 -20.11 -23.00
CA PHE A 519 11.97 -20.41 -21.66
C PHE A 519 13.47 -20.73 -21.66
N GLU A 520 14.26 -19.94 -20.93
CA GLU A 520 15.73 -19.97 -20.93
C GLU A 520 16.30 -20.14 -19.52
N LYS A 521 17.40 -20.89 -19.36
CA LYS A 521 18.10 -21.03 -18.07
C LYS A 521 19.16 -19.93 -17.92
N ALA A 522 18.98 -19.03 -16.95
CA ALA A 522 19.91 -17.95 -16.66
C ALA A 522 19.87 -17.56 -15.17
N ASP A 523 20.94 -16.93 -14.67
CA ASP A 523 20.92 -16.21 -13.38
C ASP A 523 20.49 -14.75 -13.64
N ALA A 524 19.47 -14.29 -12.91
CA ALA A 524 18.99 -12.91 -12.93
C ALA A 524 20.01 -11.88 -12.39
N PHE A 525 21.15 -12.34 -11.86
CA PHE A 525 22.25 -11.51 -11.38
C PHE A 525 23.52 -11.60 -12.24
N ASP A 526 23.52 -12.44 -13.29
CA ASP A 526 24.58 -12.43 -14.30
C ASP A 526 24.42 -11.22 -15.23
N VAL A 527 25.23 -10.20 -14.99
CA VAL A 527 25.29 -8.96 -15.76
C VAL A 527 25.59 -9.21 -17.24
N ALA A 528 26.43 -10.21 -17.57
CA ALA A 528 26.75 -10.53 -18.95
C ALA A 528 25.57 -11.22 -19.65
N SER A 529 24.93 -12.19 -18.99
CA SER A 529 23.72 -12.84 -19.50
C SER A 529 22.55 -11.88 -19.68
N LEU A 530 22.39 -10.88 -18.82
CA LEU A 530 21.39 -9.81 -18.97
C LEU A 530 21.71 -8.87 -20.15
N LEU A 531 22.97 -8.45 -20.32
CA LEU A 531 23.38 -7.60 -21.44
C LEU A 531 23.33 -8.34 -22.80
N ALA A 532 23.39 -9.67 -22.80
CA ALA A 532 23.30 -10.51 -23.99
C ALA A 532 21.86 -10.83 -24.47
N VAL A 533 20.81 -10.33 -23.81
CA VAL A 533 19.40 -10.61 -24.19
C VAL A 533 19.05 -9.94 -25.53
N ASP A 534 19.16 -10.62 -26.67
CA ASP A 534 18.70 -10.06 -27.96
C ASP A 534 17.44 -10.78 -28.50
N PRO A 535 16.43 -10.08 -29.06
CA PRO A 535 16.29 -8.62 -29.21
C PRO A 535 16.07 -7.84 -27.90
N ALA A 536 16.32 -6.52 -27.93
CA ALA A 536 16.19 -5.64 -26.76
C ALA A 536 14.74 -5.56 -26.23
N PRO A 537 14.47 -5.91 -24.96
CA PRO A 537 13.13 -5.86 -24.39
C PRO A 537 12.66 -4.42 -24.19
N ASN A 538 11.36 -4.17 -24.34
CA ASN A 538 10.72 -2.89 -23.98
C ASN A 538 9.77 -3.01 -22.78
N LEU A 539 9.60 -4.22 -22.25
CA LEU A 539 8.93 -4.49 -20.98
C LEU A 539 9.77 -5.54 -20.20
N ALA A 540 10.29 -5.16 -19.05
CA ALA A 540 11.00 -6.03 -18.13
C ALA A 540 10.16 -6.31 -16.87
N VAL A 541 10.26 -7.52 -16.32
CA VAL A 541 9.55 -7.94 -15.10
C VAL A 541 10.55 -8.55 -14.11
N VAL A 542 10.47 -8.13 -12.85
CA VAL A 542 11.15 -8.76 -11.72
C VAL A 542 10.15 -8.96 -10.57
N SER A 543 9.77 -10.21 -10.30
CA SER A 543 8.72 -10.55 -9.34
C SER A 543 9.21 -11.53 -8.27
N GLY A 544 9.26 -11.08 -7.01
CA GLY A 544 9.63 -11.92 -5.87
C GLY A 544 11.08 -12.36 -5.81
N LEU A 545 11.97 -11.70 -6.57
CA LEU A 545 13.39 -12.02 -6.63
C LEU A 545 14.20 -11.19 -5.63
N PHE A 546 14.16 -9.86 -5.73
CA PHE A 546 15.03 -8.97 -4.96
C PHE A 546 14.69 -8.97 -3.46
N GLU A 547 13.45 -9.31 -3.09
CA GLU A 547 13.03 -9.52 -1.70
C GLU A 547 13.73 -10.71 -1.02
N LEU A 548 14.37 -11.59 -1.79
CA LEU A 548 15.13 -12.74 -1.28
C LEU A 548 16.59 -12.39 -0.91
N PHE A 549 17.11 -11.25 -1.40
CA PHE A 549 18.53 -10.88 -1.28
C PHE A 549 18.70 -9.62 -0.42
N PRO A 550 19.39 -9.70 0.73
CA PRO A 550 19.48 -8.60 1.68
C PRO A 550 20.46 -7.50 1.22
N ASP A 551 21.41 -7.80 0.34
CA ASP A 551 22.44 -6.86 -0.11
C ASP A 551 21.97 -5.99 -1.29
N ASN A 552 22.41 -4.74 -1.33
CA ASN A 552 22.07 -3.77 -2.37
C ASN A 552 22.97 -3.85 -3.61
N PRO A 553 24.30 -4.10 -3.51
CA PRO A 553 25.17 -4.19 -4.69
C PRO A 553 24.69 -5.20 -5.74
N ARG A 554 24.26 -6.41 -5.33
CA ARG A 554 23.75 -7.45 -6.25
C ARG A 554 22.45 -7.03 -6.95
N VAL A 555 21.52 -6.44 -6.21
CA VAL A 555 20.24 -5.92 -6.75
C VAL A 555 20.50 -4.78 -7.73
N LEU A 556 21.35 -3.83 -7.35
CA LEU A 556 21.71 -2.67 -8.18
C LEU A 556 22.46 -3.06 -9.46
N ALA A 557 23.31 -4.09 -9.41
CA ALA A 557 23.99 -4.62 -10.59
C ALA A 557 23.02 -5.22 -11.62
N SER A 558 22.05 -6.03 -11.15
CA SER A 558 20.98 -6.59 -11.99
C SER A 558 20.11 -5.49 -12.61
N LEU A 559 19.65 -4.53 -11.79
CA LEU A 559 18.86 -3.38 -12.26
C LEU A 559 19.63 -2.54 -13.30
N LYS A 560 20.92 -2.25 -13.08
CA LYS A 560 21.76 -1.50 -14.04
C LYS A 560 22.00 -2.27 -15.33
N ALA A 561 22.13 -3.59 -15.29
CA ALA A 561 22.24 -4.42 -16.49
C ALA A 561 20.93 -4.42 -17.30
N LEU A 562 19.78 -4.54 -16.63
CA LEU A 562 18.45 -4.41 -17.25
C LEU A 562 18.25 -3.02 -17.89
N GLY A 563 18.53 -1.94 -17.15
CA GLY A 563 18.35 -0.58 -17.63
C GLY A 563 19.21 -0.24 -18.84
N ARG A 564 20.46 -0.72 -18.88
CA ARG A 564 21.36 -0.62 -20.05
C ARG A 564 20.90 -1.45 -21.24
N ARG A 565 20.18 -2.55 -21.00
CA ARG A 565 19.77 -3.49 -22.05
C ARG A 565 18.45 -3.11 -22.72
N MET A 566 17.53 -2.52 -21.97
CA MET A 566 16.19 -2.21 -22.44
C MET A 566 16.17 -1.19 -23.57
N ALA A 567 15.15 -1.30 -24.43
CA ALA A 567 14.85 -0.30 -25.45
C ALA A 567 14.42 1.03 -24.80
N ALA A 568 14.83 2.15 -25.41
CA ALA A 568 14.56 3.50 -24.91
C ALA A 568 13.07 3.75 -24.63
N GLY A 569 12.77 4.36 -23.47
CA GLY A 569 11.40 4.59 -23.02
C GLY A 569 10.56 3.31 -22.84
N GLY A 570 11.20 2.15 -22.65
CA GLY A 570 10.59 0.90 -22.20
C GLY A 570 10.34 0.86 -20.69
N TYR A 571 9.61 -0.14 -20.23
CA TYR A 571 9.03 -0.21 -18.89
C TYR A 571 9.61 -1.35 -18.04
N LEU A 572 9.76 -1.12 -16.74
CA LEU A 572 10.15 -2.11 -15.74
C LEU A 572 9.00 -2.25 -14.74
N ILE A 573 8.52 -3.48 -14.53
CA ILE A 573 7.63 -3.84 -13.43
C ILE A 573 8.45 -4.58 -12.38
N TYR A 574 8.48 -4.06 -11.15
CA TYR A 574 9.22 -4.65 -10.03
C TYR A 574 8.35 -4.80 -8.79
N THR A 575 8.64 -5.79 -7.96
CA THR A 575 8.00 -5.97 -6.64
C THR A 575 8.95 -5.64 -5.50
N ASN A 576 8.39 -5.34 -4.33
CA ASN A 576 9.14 -5.17 -3.08
C ASN A 576 8.31 -5.68 -1.88
N GLN A 577 8.98 -5.92 -0.75
CA GLN A 577 8.38 -6.19 0.55
C GLN A 577 8.90 -5.17 1.58
N PRO A 578 8.29 -3.96 1.67
CA PRO A 578 8.76 -2.90 2.56
C PRO A 578 8.69 -3.24 4.05
N TRP A 579 7.76 -4.10 4.48
CA TRP A 579 7.67 -4.60 5.86
C TRP A 579 6.99 -5.98 5.90
N HIS A 580 7.03 -6.68 7.04
CA HIS A 580 6.17 -7.85 7.24
C HIS A 580 5.65 -7.97 8.69
N PRO A 581 4.32 -8.12 8.94
CA PRO A 581 3.74 -8.17 10.29
C PRO A 581 4.24 -9.34 11.13
N GLN A 582 4.74 -10.40 10.49
CA GLN A 582 5.22 -11.63 11.11
C GLN A 582 6.72 -11.88 10.84
N GLN A 583 7.50 -10.88 10.41
CA GLN A 583 8.93 -11.02 10.04
C GLN A 583 9.74 -11.84 11.06
N GLU A 584 9.60 -11.52 12.35
CA GLU A 584 10.29 -12.25 13.42
C GLU A 584 9.74 -13.66 13.66
N LEU A 585 8.46 -13.94 13.39
CA LEU A 585 7.96 -15.32 13.46
C LEU A 585 8.60 -16.14 12.33
N ILE A 586 8.67 -15.59 11.12
CA ILE A 586 9.27 -16.23 9.94
C ILE A 586 10.75 -16.53 10.22
N ALA A 587 11.53 -15.51 10.59
CA ALA A 587 12.97 -15.63 10.90
C ALA A 587 13.32 -16.52 12.11
N ARG A 588 12.34 -16.91 12.94
CA ARG A 588 12.54 -17.75 14.13
C ARG A 588 11.97 -19.17 14.01
N VAL A 589 11.12 -19.42 13.01
CA VAL A 589 10.28 -20.64 12.96
C VAL A 589 10.18 -21.26 11.56
N LEU A 590 10.27 -20.48 10.49
CA LEU A 590 10.17 -21.01 9.12
C LEU A 590 11.54 -21.15 8.47
N THR A 591 11.66 -22.11 7.57
CA THR A 591 12.86 -22.33 6.75
C THR A 591 12.63 -21.96 5.30
N ASN A 592 13.70 -21.52 4.63
CA ASN A 592 13.68 -21.22 3.20
C ASN A 592 13.89 -22.49 2.35
N ARG A 593 13.96 -22.31 1.03
CA ARG A 593 14.28 -23.37 0.03
C ARG A 593 15.57 -24.15 0.37
N ASP A 594 16.59 -23.46 0.86
CA ASP A 594 17.90 -24.01 1.25
C ASP A 594 17.93 -24.63 2.66
N LYS A 595 16.75 -24.73 3.31
CA LYS A 595 16.52 -25.30 4.64
C LYS A 595 17.15 -24.55 5.82
N VAL A 596 17.71 -23.37 5.60
CA VAL A 596 18.17 -22.46 6.66
C VAL A 596 17.01 -21.60 7.18
N PRO A 597 17.12 -20.98 8.38
CA PRO A 597 16.09 -20.07 8.89
C PRO A 597 15.81 -18.92 7.93
N TRP A 598 14.53 -18.63 7.66
CA TRP A 598 14.13 -17.64 6.67
C TRP A 598 14.21 -16.21 7.23
N VAL A 599 15.44 -15.69 7.38
CA VAL A 599 15.68 -14.31 7.83
C VAL A 599 15.57 -13.35 6.64
N MET A 600 14.58 -12.46 6.67
CA MET A 600 14.31 -11.48 5.61
C MET A 600 14.76 -10.08 6.04
N ARG A 601 15.49 -9.36 5.17
CA ARG A 601 15.61 -7.89 5.29
C ARG A 601 14.49 -7.26 4.46
N CYS A 602 13.43 -6.83 5.12
CA CYS A 602 12.43 -5.97 4.47
C CYS A 602 13.12 -4.66 4.08
N ARG A 603 13.01 -4.28 2.81
CA ARG A 603 13.76 -3.21 2.14
C ARG A 603 12.79 -2.05 1.91
N SER A 604 13.05 -0.87 2.46
CA SER A 604 12.04 0.21 2.44
C SER A 604 11.63 0.58 1.02
N GLN A 605 10.42 1.11 0.82
CA GLN A 605 10.00 1.46 -0.56
C GLN A 605 10.90 2.56 -1.14
N ALA A 606 11.34 3.52 -0.32
CA ALA A 606 12.30 4.55 -0.69
C ALA A 606 13.65 3.94 -1.13
N GLU A 607 14.16 2.95 -0.38
CA GLU A 607 15.42 2.26 -0.70
C GLU A 607 15.31 1.51 -2.03
N MET A 608 14.19 0.84 -2.29
CA MET A 608 13.98 0.15 -3.57
C MET A 608 13.82 1.12 -4.74
N ASP A 609 13.12 2.24 -4.54
CA ASP A 609 12.92 3.25 -5.58
C ASP A 609 14.22 4.00 -5.92
N GLU A 610 15.11 4.21 -4.94
CA GLU A 610 16.44 4.76 -5.19
C GLU A 610 17.35 3.79 -5.95
N LEU A 611 17.31 2.48 -5.63
CA LEU A 611 18.02 1.45 -6.40
C LEU A 611 17.56 1.38 -7.87
N VAL A 612 16.26 1.60 -8.12
CA VAL A 612 15.65 1.66 -9.45
C VAL A 612 16.02 2.98 -10.17
N SER A 613 15.98 4.12 -9.46
CA SER A 613 16.41 5.43 -9.98
C SER A 613 17.90 5.43 -10.36
N ALA A 614 18.76 4.88 -9.52
CA ALA A 614 20.19 4.72 -9.77
C ALA A 614 20.53 3.74 -10.92
N ALA A 615 19.54 3.04 -11.47
CA ALA A 615 19.63 2.25 -12.70
C ALA A 615 19.05 2.94 -13.94
N GLY A 616 18.62 4.21 -13.83
CA GLY A 616 18.12 5.05 -14.93
C GLY A 616 16.60 5.06 -15.11
N PHE A 617 15.85 4.49 -14.17
CA PHE A 617 14.39 4.34 -14.26
C PHE A 617 13.63 5.35 -13.42
N LYS A 618 12.60 5.99 -14.00
CA LYS A 618 11.65 6.85 -13.28
C LYS A 618 10.39 6.06 -12.92
N LYS A 619 10.05 5.98 -11.63
CA LYS A 619 8.77 5.39 -11.17
C LYS A 619 7.58 6.20 -11.70
N LEU A 620 6.55 5.50 -12.18
CA LEU A 620 5.34 6.10 -12.78
C LEU A 620 4.06 5.79 -12.00
N ALA A 621 3.92 4.57 -11.46
CA ALA A 621 2.75 4.13 -10.71
C ALA A 621 3.12 2.99 -9.74
N MET A 622 2.28 2.76 -8.74
CA MET A 622 2.45 1.66 -7.77
C MET A 622 1.10 1.12 -7.29
N ALA A 623 1.03 -0.19 -7.08
CA ALA A 623 -0.05 -0.87 -6.39
C ALA A 623 0.47 -1.54 -5.10
N MET A 624 -0.39 -1.68 -4.10
CA MET A 624 -0.09 -2.30 -2.80
C MET A 624 -1.22 -3.26 -2.39
N ASP A 625 -0.92 -4.27 -1.58
CA ASP A 625 -1.96 -5.07 -0.91
C ASP A 625 -2.60 -4.30 0.27
N ASP A 626 -3.74 -4.77 0.77
CA ASP A 626 -4.52 -4.10 1.82
C ASP A 626 -3.85 -4.02 3.22
N GLU A 627 -2.75 -4.75 3.46
CA GLU A 627 -1.87 -4.61 4.64
C GLU A 627 -0.59 -3.78 4.31
N GLY A 628 -0.32 -3.54 3.02
CA GLY A 628 0.88 -2.89 2.50
C GLY A 628 2.16 -3.71 2.68
N ILE A 629 2.06 -5.04 2.75
CA ILE A 629 3.19 -5.96 2.91
C ILE A 629 4.02 -6.03 1.63
N PHE A 630 3.35 -6.06 0.48
CA PHE A 630 3.97 -6.10 -0.84
C PHE A 630 3.53 -4.91 -1.68
N THR A 631 4.47 -4.38 -2.46
CA THR A 631 4.20 -3.41 -3.52
C THR A 631 4.51 -4.01 -4.89
N VAL A 632 3.86 -3.48 -5.92
CA VAL A 632 4.17 -3.72 -7.32
C VAL A 632 4.26 -2.34 -8.00
N SER A 633 5.43 -2.01 -8.52
CA SER A 633 5.73 -0.70 -9.09
C SER A 633 5.94 -0.81 -10.61
N LEU A 634 5.47 0.21 -11.33
CA LEU A 634 5.79 0.44 -12.74
C LEU A 634 6.77 1.62 -12.83
N ALA A 635 7.90 1.42 -13.49
CA ALA A 635 8.85 2.45 -13.84
C ALA A 635 9.18 2.42 -15.34
N ARG A 636 9.83 3.47 -15.84
CA ARG A 636 10.22 3.62 -17.25
C ARG A 636 11.67 4.07 -17.35
N ILE A 637 12.45 3.45 -18.23
CA ILE A 637 13.83 3.88 -18.51
C ILE A 637 13.78 5.25 -19.20
N GLY A 638 14.69 6.16 -18.84
CA GLY A 638 14.79 7.47 -19.49
C GLY A 638 15.00 7.37 -21.01
N ALA A 639 14.61 8.42 -21.73
CA ALA A 639 15.16 8.64 -23.07
C ALA A 639 16.63 9.07 -22.94
N ALA A 640 17.48 8.74 -23.92
CA ALA A 640 18.91 9.08 -23.89
C ALA A 640 19.24 10.60 -23.96
N SER A 641 18.20 11.44 -23.90
CA SER A 641 18.27 12.91 -23.95
C SER A 641 17.60 13.59 -22.73
N GLU A 642 17.03 12.85 -21.77
CA GLU A 642 16.60 13.42 -20.49
C GLU A 642 17.76 13.35 -19.48
N PRO A 643 18.35 14.48 -19.04
CA PRO A 643 19.35 14.45 -17.99
C PRO A 643 18.72 14.02 -16.67
N LEU A 644 19.33 13.06 -15.99
CA LEU A 644 18.96 12.67 -14.63
C LEU A 644 19.19 13.86 -13.69
N THR A 645 18.12 14.49 -13.24
CA THR A 645 18.16 15.44 -12.12
C THR A 645 18.47 14.67 -10.85
N ALA A 646 19.64 14.95 -10.26
CA ALA A 646 20.10 14.40 -8.99
C ALA A 646 19.44 15.08 -7.78
#